data_AF-A0A812IHN4-F1
#
_entry.id   AF-A0A812IHN4-F1
#
_cell.length_a   1.000
_cell.length_b   1.000
_cell.length_c   1.000
_cell.angle_alpha   90.00
_cell.angle_beta   90.00
_cell.angle_gamma   90.00
#
_symmetry.space_group_name_H-M   'P 1'
#
loop_
_entity.id
_entity.type
_entity.pdbx_description
1 polymer ?
#
loop_
_entity_poly.entity_id
_entity_poly.type
_entity_poly.pdbx_seq_one_letter_code
_entity_poly.pdbx_strand_id
1 'polypeptide(L)'
;MHLCLSQCICTVAIGMEVASWDALLRIIQFAEDGTWRPFPHVFPKVDPLVLLHALVPESERKKFAVRVTAGRAADDDHDQVYPLFKLPGYAGVAFESNPRALQDLSTSLAAANESGRMFAEPWTPQNDSAGPPLHLYSVPQDFDILQLRTRSLDLEVLRGMLDAAYRPKVLVMGVRLDMPPPFEYEAVPAADAEQECMQAEGAFGASLARAWAELSRRRYSLVALEGSSAASCEGRNEGQAWFVHNEALRVVGPLVSWHGMVRMFWAQVDMKCAPTQQLLADILRLSGMLDGLAGWTGAEMSSHIANLASQPPVRTYIEEHQAGLIHRCPWQKLVMQVGPPGYASSLQTLLARVRREGLSNPFSAAAGTGCPSRCATVSDALWNDTVPYRGGRWDIGDTADDLENAWIRRFGPVRQRIHEVFGCYVPIFVNWFGLLHKDRSDYQPYKRAWATVATAILYNPECNFIALSVLDRGPTVPGGSKKVSCVDEMPNLMLFGSSHGHVPIPLVRKDSCSMQHLPTRYYVACMGRHGYARSVVLEALRTDAFLSALADMSPPWPREDLVFTGLAPGGRAGFESIASQSKFCIVTARLGRSAFMLAEVVQVGGCLPVYIWDDVDWAALGGSSNLTSFGLSLQVTQLWKLPILLRRITDEKYAMMKKNMERSRAAYTMPGTLGAIRDFMLGFPTLRYLPLPPERAAYAQARLFKIGRDGVRRVWAKGSRSAA
;
A
#
# COMPACT_ATOMS: atom_id res chain seq x y z
N MET A 1 8.79 -10.64 -55.56
CA MET A 1 8.06 -11.88 -55.19
C MET A 1 8.69 -12.65 -54.03
N HIS A 2 9.48 -12.01 -53.15
CA HIS A 2 9.85 -12.51 -51.83
C HIS A 2 10.19 -11.27 -50.99
N LEU A 3 9.18 -10.67 -50.33
CA LEU A 3 9.31 -9.64 -49.26
C LEU A 3 7.93 -9.02 -48.91
N CYS A 4 6.87 -9.83 -48.82
CA CYS A 4 5.54 -9.31 -48.45
C CYS A 4 4.68 -10.32 -47.67
N LEU A 5 5.29 -11.13 -46.80
CA LEU A 5 4.58 -12.14 -46.00
C LEU A 5 4.82 -12.05 -44.47
N SER A 6 5.54 -11.02 -43.98
CA SER A 6 5.84 -10.89 -42.54
C SER A 6 5.04 -9.82 -41.79
N GLN A 7 4.03 -9.18 -42.41
CA GLN A 7 3.26 -8.08 -41.79
C GLN A 7 1.73 -8.28 -41.76
N CYS A 8 1.19 -9.45 -42.13
CA CYS A 8 -0.26 -9.68 -42.20
C CYS A 8 -0.85 -10.68 -41.16
N ILE A 9 -0.23 -10.87 -39.99
CA ILE A 9 -0.78 -11.79 -38.94
C ILE A 9 -1.34 -11.03 -37.71
N CYS A 10 -1.43 -9.70 -37.72
CA CYS A 10 -1.83 -8.95 -36.50
C CYS A 10 -3.28 -8.44 -36.47
N THR A 11 -4.21 -8.92 -37.29
CA THR A 11 -5.58 -8.33 -37.32
C THR A 11 -6.75 -9.29 -37.49
N VAL A 12 -6.63 -10.55 -37.08
CA VAL A 12 -7.79 -11.44 -36.90
C VAL A 12 -7.53 -12.39 -35.72
N ALA A 13 -7.97 -12.03 -34.51
CA ALA A 13 -7.95 -12.94 -33.36
C ALA A 13 -8.92 -12.45 -32.27
N ILE A 14 -10.21 -12.50 -32.54
CA ILE A 14 -11.24 -12.47 -31.48
C ILE A 14 -11.70 -13.93 -31.34
N GLY A 15 -11.31 -14.58 -30.24
CA GLY A 15 -11.71 -15.97 -29.94
C GLY A 15 -10.65 -17.05 -30.21
N MET A 16 -9.37 -16.83 -29.89
CA MET A 16 -8.41 -17.93 -29.89
C MET A 16 -8.65 -18.84 -28.67
N GLU A 17 -8.97 -20.11 -28.90
CA GLU A 17 -8.79 -21.17 -27.92
C GLU A 17 -7.29 -21.51 -27.81
N VAL A 18 -6.82 -21.98 -26.65
CA VAL A 18 -5.43 -22.45 -26.54
C VAL A 18 -5.35 -23.74 -27.32
N ALA A 19 -4.88 -23.67 -28.55
CA ALA A 19 -4.74 -24.86 -29.39
C ALA A 19 -3.57 -25.77 -28.97
N SER A 20 -2.67 -25.33 -28.08
CA SER A 20 -1.49 -26.13 -27.70
C SER A 20 -0.87 -25.77 -26.34
N TRP A 21 -0.23 -26.78 -25.72
CA TRP A 21 0.58 -26.62 -24.52
C TRP A 21 1.76 -25.64 -24.67
N ASP A 22 2.37 -25.56 -25.86
CA ASP A 22 3.46 -24.61 -26.14
C ASP A 22 3.02 -23.15 -26.06
N ALA A 23 1.72 -22.86 -26.28
CA ALA A 23 1.18 -21.53 -26.07
C ALA A 23 1.09 -21.21 -24.57
N LEU A 24 0.65 -22.17 -23.75
CA LEU A 24 0.61 -22.04 -22.28
C LEU A 24 2.01 -21.89 -21.68
N LEU A 25 2.99 -22.67 -22.13
CA LEU A 25 4.38 -22.55 -21.68
C LEU A 25 4.95 -21.16 -21.96
N ARG A 26 4.63 -20.56 -23.12
CA ARG A 26 5.04 -19.18 -23.43
C ARG A 26 4.41 -18.15 -22.51
N ILE A 27 3.10 -18.29 -22.23
CA ILE A 27 2.40 -17.46 -21.24
C ILE A 27 3.11 -17.55 -19.88
N ILE A 28 3.39 -18.77 -19.43
CA ILE A 28 4.07 -19.02 -18.15
C ILE A 28 5.48 -18.42 -18.15
N GLN A 29 6.25 -18.62 -19.21
CA GLN A 29 7.59 -18.07 -19.34
C GLN A 29 7.59 -16.54 -19.26
N PHE A 30 6.69 -15.87 -19.98
CA PHE A 30 6.52 -14.42 -19.90
C PHE A 30 6.10 -13.95 -18.51
N ALA A 31 5.26 -14.74 -17.84
CA ALA A 31 4.89 -14.48 -16.46
C ALA A 31 6.07 -14.68 -15.51
N GLU A 32 7.03 -15.56 -15.77
CA GLU A 32 8.20 -15.77 -14.90
C GLU A 32 9.31 -14.73 -15.13
N ASP A 33 9.64 -14.46 -16.39
CA ASP A 33 10.74 -13.56 -16.74
C ASP A 33 10.35 -12.07 -16.72
N GLY A 34 9.05 -11.76 -16.67
CA GLY A 34 8.54 -10.39 -16.66
C GLY A 34 8.69 -9.66 -17.99
N THR A 35 9.02 -10.37 -19.08
CA THR A 35 9.07 -9.84 -20.45
C THR A 35 7.69 -9.69 -21.08
N TRP A 36 6.65 -9.85 -20.26
CA TRP A 36 5.25 -9.77 -20.63
C TRP A 36 4.95 -8.58 -21.54
N ARG A 37 4.44 -8.87 -22.74
CA ARG A 37 3.76 -7.89 -23.60
C ARG A 37 2.25 -8.14 -23.47
N PRO A 38 1.41 -7.09 -23.45
CA PRO A 38 -0.03 -7.28 -23.44
C PRO A 38 -0.42 -8.19 -24.62
N PHE A 39 -1.05 -9.32 -24.31
CA PHE A 39 -1.61 -10.21 -25.33
C PHE A 39 -2.71 -9.46 -26.10
N PRO A 40 -2.96 -9.83 -27.36
CA PRO A 40 -4.18 -9.42 -28.05
C PRO A 40 -5.42 -9.91 -27.26
N HIS A 41 -6.02 -8.97 -26.54
CA HIS A 41 -7.39 -8.82 -26.01
C HIS A 41 -8.12 -9.95 -25.25
N VAL A 42 -7.82 -11.24 -25.40
CA VAL A 42 -8.47 -12.29 -24.58
C VAL A 42 -7.48 -13.40 -24.28
N PHE A 43 -7.32 -13.75 -22.99
CA PHE A 43 -6.64 -14.98 -22.65
C PHE A 43 -7.46 -16.15 -23.17
N PRO A 44 -6.82 -17.05 -23.90
CA PRO A 44 -7.51 -18.13 -24.57
C PRO A 44 -8.20 -19.09 -23.59
N LYS A 45 -9.41 -19.55 -23.95
CA LYS A 45 -10.08 -20.66 -23.24
C LYS A 45 -9.17 -21.89 -23.30
N VAL A 46 -9.03 -22.59 -22.19
CA VAL A 46 -8.25 -23.82 -22.08
C VAL A 46 -9.20 -25.01 -22.22
N ASP A 47 -8.94 -25.83 -23.22
CA ASP A 47 -9.60 -27.13 -23.37
C ASP A 47 -8.86 -28.16 -22.48
N PRO A 48 -9.57 -28.85 -21.57
CA PRO A 48 -8.94 -29.87 -20.73
C PRO A 48 -8.34 -31.04 -21.54
N LEU A 49 -8.88 -31.36 -22.72
CA LEU A 49 -8.28 -32.35 -23.60
C LEU A 49 -6.92 -31.91 -24.10
N VAL A 50 -6.72 -30.62 -24.38
CA VAL A 50 -5.39 -30.11 -24.78
C VAL A 50 -4.38 -30.34 -23.66
N LEU A 51 -4.76 -30.08 -22.40
CA LEU A 51 -3.90 -30.36 -21.25
C LEU A 51 -3.63 -31.86 -21.07
N LEU A 52 -4.66 -32.70 -21.11
CA LEU A 52 -4.49 -34.15 -20.98
C LEU A 52 -3.67 -34.74 -22.13
N HIS A 53 -3.86 -34.24 -23.36
CA HIS A 53 -3.10 -34.63 -24.56
C HIS A 53 -1.63 -34.28 -24.48
N ALA A 54 -1.32 -33.09 -23.97
CA ALA A 54 0.06 -32.66 -23.85
C ALA A 54 0.79 -33.26 -22.64
N LEU A 55 0.09 -33.47 -21.53
CA LEU A 55 0.72 -33.71 -20.22
C LEU A 55 0.53 -35.13 -19.68
N VAL A 56 -0.49 -35.86 -20.15
CA VAL A 56 -0.81 -37.19 -19.63
C VAL A 56 -0.80 -38.20 -20.78
N PRO A 57 0.23 -39.06 -20.87
CA PRO A 57 0.28 -40.13 -21.85
C PRO A 57 -1.01 -40.95 -21.85
N GLU A 58 -1.50 -41.35 -23.03
CA GLU A 58 -2.75 -42.10 -23.17
C GLU A 58 -2.75 -43.38 -22.31
N SER A 59 -1.60 -44.04 -22.16
CA SER A 59 -1.41 -45.24 -21.32
C SER A 59 -1.56 -44.98 -19.83
N GLU A 60 -1.38 -43.74 -19.38
CA GLU A 60 -1.50 -43.34 -17.99
C GLU A 60 -2.90 -42.82 -17.65
N ARG A 61 -3.71 -42.48 -18.65
CA ARG A 61 -5.07 -41.93 -18.46
C ARG A 61 -6.00 -42.95 -17.82
N LYS A 62 -6.70 -42.51 -16.78
CA LYS A 62 -7.73 -43.32 -16.14
C LYS A 62 -9.06 -43.23 -16.87
N LYS A 63 -9.20 -42.26 -17.77
CA LYS A 63 -10.45 -41.90 -18.46
C LYS A 63 -11.58 -41.73 -17.46
N PHE A 64 -11.28 -40.97 -16.40
CA PHE A 64 -12.22 -40.72 -15.32
C PHE A 64 -12.21 -39.23 -14.97
N ALA A 65 -13.39 -38.63 -14.97
CA ALA A 65 -13.56 -37.22 -14.65
C ALA A 65 -14.53 -37.03 -13.49
N VAL A 66 -14.22 -36.08 -12.62
CA VAL A 66 -15.06 -35.71 -11.48
C VAL A 66 -15.47 -34.25 -11.60
N ARG A 67 -16.76 -34.00 -11.46
CA ARG A 67 -17.34 -32.65 -11.42
C ARG A 67 -18.01 -32.43 -10.06
N VAL A 68 -17.78 -31.30 -9.43
CA VAL A 68 -18.50 -30.89 -8.21
C VAL A 68 -19.07 -29.48 -8.44
N THR A 69 -20.39 -29.36 -8.46
CA THR A 69 -21.08 -28.07 -8.68
C THR A 69 -22.15 -27.76 -7.64
N ALA A 70 -22.47 -26.47 -7.53
CA ALA A 70 -23.56 -25.96 -6.70
C ALA A 70 -24.49 -25.06 -7.52
N GLY A 71 -25.50 -25.69 -8.13
CA GLY A 71 -26.66 -25.04 -8.73
C GLY A 71 -26.48 -24.54 -10.16
N ARG A 72 -25.69 -25.23 -11.00
CA ARG A 72 -25.62 -24.92 -12.44
C ARG A 72 -26.00 -26.14 -13.29
N ALA A 73 -26.82 -25.90 -14.31
CA ALA A 73 -27.21 -26.91 -15.29
C ALA A 73 -25.99 -27.47 -16.06
N ALA A 74 -26.18 -28.59 -16.73
CA ALA A 74 -25.11 -29.28 -17.47
C ALA A 74 -24.72 -28.63 -18.80
N ASP A 75 -25.59 -27.78 -19.36
CA ASP A 75 -25.39 -27.09 -20.65
C ASP A 75 -24.76 -25.70 -20.50
N ASP A 76 -24.04 -25.44 -19.40
CA ASP A 76 -23.24 -24.22 -19.28
C ASP A 76 -22.05 -24.33 -20.25
N ASP A 77 -21.93 -23.44 -21.24
CA ASP A 77 -20.79 -23.31 -22.19
C ASP A 77 -19.41 -23.11 -21.50
N HIS A 78 -19.40 -23.16 -20.16
CA HIS A 78 -18.27 -23.04 -19.25
C HIS A 78 -17.98 -24.33 -18.45
N ASP A 79 -18.70 -25.42 -18.71
CA ASP A 79 -18.35 -26.74 -18.19
C ASP A 79 -17.25 -27.36 -19.05
N GLN A 80 -16.09 -27.55 -18.41
CA GLN A 80 -14.90 -28.06 -19.07
C GLN A 80 -14.88 -29.60 -19.02
N VAL A 81 -15.55 -30.20 -18.04
CA VAL A 81 -15.56 -31.65 -17.84
C VAL A 81 -16.65 -32.33 -18.66
N TYR A 82 -17.78 -31.69 -18.91
CA TYR A 82 -18.90 -32.29 -19.65
C TYR A 82 -18.54 -32.82 -21.05
N PRO A 83 -17.71 -32.14 -21.87
CA PRO A 83 -17.23 -32.70 -23.14
C PRO A 83 -16.51 -34.05 -23.01
N LEU A 84 -15.81 -34.29 -21.89
CA LEU A 84 -15.11 -35.56 -21.63
C LEU A 84 -16.07 -36.72 -21.39
N PHE A 85 -17.24 -36.44 -20.81
CA PHE A 85 -18.29 -37.45 -20.64
C PHE A 85 -18.85 -37.92 -21.99
N LYS A 86 -18.69 -37.18 -23.09
CA LYS A 86 -19.11 -37.64 -24.42
C LYS A 86 -18.05 -38.50 -25.12
N LEU A 87 -16.85 -38.66 -24.53
CA LEU A 87 -15.77 -39.40 -25.17
C LEU A 87 -15.84 -40.90 -24.88
N PRO A 88 -15.60 -41.76 -25.90
CA PRO A 88 -15.56 -43.20 -25.71
C PRO A 88 -14.56 -43.63 -24.62
N GLY A 89 -15.05 -44.44 -23.69
CA GLY A 89 -14.25 -45.02 -22.61
C GLY A 89 -14.11 -44.16 -21.36
N TYR A 90 -14.61 -42.92 -21.35
CA TYR A 90 -14.67 -42.13 -20.13
C TYR A 90 -15.77 -42.62 -19.18
N ALA A 91 -15.46 -42.61 -17.90
CA ALA A 91 -16.37 -42.76 -16.77
C ALA A 91 -16.35 -41.47 -15.94
N GLY A 92 -17.29 -41.30 -15.01
CA GLY A 92 -17.28 -40.12 -14.19
C GLY A 92 -18.36 -40.04 -13.13
N VAL A 93 -18.18 -39.10 -12.21
CA VAL A 93 -19.21 -38.72 -11.24
C VAL A 93 -19.33 -37.21 -11.20
N ALA A 94 -20.57 -36.73 -11.25
CA ALA A 94 -20.91 -35.33 -11.13
C ALA A 94 -21.78 -35.13 -9.88
N PHE A 95 -21.25 -34.37 -8.93
CA PHE A 95 -21.91 -34.06 -7.68
C PHE A 95 -22.61 -32.72 -7.76
N GLU A 96 -23.90 -32.69 -7.44
CA GLU A 96 -24.72 -31.47 -7.47
C GLU A 96 -25.63 -31.38 -6.24
N SER A 97 -25.45 -30.34 -5.45
CA SER A 97 -26.19 -30.11 -4.21
C SER A 97 -27.63 -29.61 -4.43
N ASN A 98 -27.90 -28.94 -5.56
CA ASN A 98 -29.22 -28.41 -5.88
C ASN A 98 -30.08 -29.49 -6.58
N PRO A 99 -31.20 -29.94 -5.98
CA PRO A 99 -32.02 -31.01 -6.56
C PRO A 99 -32.51 -30.75 -7.98
N ARG A 100 -32.81 -29.49 -8.34
CA ARG A 100 -33.24 -29.15 -9.71
C ARG A 100 -32.09 -29.27 -10.69
N ALA A 101 -30.94 -28.67 -10.36
CA ALA A 101 -29.75 -28.77 -11.21
C ALA A 101 -29.26 -30.22 -11.32
N LEU A 102 -29.41 -31.02 -10.26
CA LEU A 102 -29.10 -32.44 -10.27
C LEU A 102 -30.01 -33.21 -11.25
N GLN A 103 -31.30 -32.89 -11.30
CA GLN A 103 -32.23 -33.50 -12.27
C GLN A 103 -31.85 -33.15 -13.72
N ASP A 104 -31.52 -31.89 -13.98
CA ASP A 104 -31.06 -31.43 -15.30
C ASP A 104 -29.75 -32.14 -15.68
N LEU A 105 -28.79 -32.18 -14.76
CA LEU A 105 -27.52 -32.85 -14.92
C LEU A 105 -27.68 -34.35 -15.19
N SER A 106 -28.59 -35.02 -14.46
CA SER A 106 -28.88 -36.44 -14.64
C SER A 106 -29.46 -36.71 -16.04
N THR A 107 -30.33 -35.82 -16.52
CA THR A 107 -30.93 -35.91 -17.86
C THR A 107 -29.86 -35.70 -18.95
N SER A 108 -29.02 -34.67 -18.82
CA SER A 108 -27.94 -34.39 -19.77
C SER A 108 -26.84 -35.45 -19.76
N LEU A 109 -26.52 -36.05 -18.61
CA LEU A 109 -25.57 -37.16 -18.52
C LEU A 109 -26.16 -38.44 -19.08
N ALA A 110 -27.44 -38.74 -18.87
CA ALA A 110 -28.08 -39.93 -19.44
C ALA A 110 -27.95 -39.98 -20.97
N ALA A 111 -28.01 -38.83 -21.65
CA ALA A 111 -27.80 -38.73 -23.09
C ALA A 111 -26.34 -38.98 -23.53
N ALA A 112 -25.36 -38.75 -22.64
CA ALA A 112 -23.93 -38.94 -22.91
C ALA A 112 -23.38 -40.27 -22.33
N ASN A 113 -24.12 -40.93 -21.43
CA ASN A 113 -23.67 -42.09 -20.66
C ASN A 113 -23.77 -43.41 -21.44
N GLU A 114 -23.22 -43.45 -22.65
CA GLU A 114 -23.17 -44.67 -23.47
C GLU A 114 -22.44 -45.82 -22.76
N SER A 115 -21.51 -45.50 -21.85
CA SER A 115 -20.72 -46.49 -21.10
C SER A 115 -21.44 -47.06 -19.88
N GLY A 116 -22.55 -46.45 -19.43
CA GLY A 116 -23.22 -46.80 -18.17
C GLY A 116 -22.39 -46.53 -16.90
N ARG A 117 -21.28 -45.77 -17.00
CA ARG A 117 -20.34 -45.49 -15.90
C ARG A 117 -20.26 -44.01 -15.53
N MET A 118 -21.29 -43.24 -15.87
CA MET A 118 -21.45 -41.85 -15.44
C MET A 118 -22.58 -41.74 -14.43
N PHE A 119 -22.30 -41.06 -13.33
CA PHE A 119 -23.21 -40.93 -12.20
C PHE A 119 -23.45 -39.44 -11.91
N ALA A 120 -24.71 -39.08 -11.65
CA ALA A 120 -25.10 -37.77 -11.11
C ALA A 120 -25.64 -37.99 -9.71
N GLU A 121 -25.06 -37.34 -8.71
CA GLU A 121 -25.35 -37.65 -7.31
C GLU A 121 -25.56 -36.39 -6.46
N PRO A 122 -26.54 -36.42 -5.53
CA PRO A 122 -26.70 -35.35 -4.58
C PRO A 122 -25.54 -35.39 -3.59
N TRP A 123 -24.75 -34.32 -3.54
CA TRP A 123 -23.74 -34.18 -2.50
C TRP A 123 -23.64 -32.73 -2.05
N THR A 124 -23.64 -32.56 -0.73
CA THR A 124 -23.35 -31.28 -0.08
C THR A 124 -22.01 -31.46 0.64
N PRO A 125 -21.00 -30.65 0.31
CA PRO A 125 -19.75 -30.66 1.05
C PRO A 125 -20.00 -30.42 2.54
N GLN A 126 -19.68 -31.40 3.36
CA GLN A 126 -19.49 -31.23 4.80
C GLN A 126 -18.00 -31.44 5.09
N ASN A 127 -17.48 -30.71 6.08
CA ASN A 127 -16.07 -30.29 6.21
C ASN A 127 -14.96 -31.33 5.99
N ASP A 128 -15.20 -32.65 5.97
CA ASP A 128 -14.12 -33.64 5.85
C ASP A 128 -14.45 -34.86 4.96
N SER A 129 -15.57 -34.88 4.22
CA SER A 129 -16.16 -36.13 3.72
C SER A 129 -16.12 -36.34 2.20
N ALA A 130 -15.20 -35.71 1.45
CA ALA A 130 -15.13 -35.97 0.00
C ALA A 130 -14.64 -37.40 -0.34
N GLY A 131 -13.92 -38.07 0.57
CA GLY A 131 -13.39 -39.42 0.35
C GLY A 131 -14.46 -40.52 0.18
N PRO A 132 -15.39 -40.70 1.14
CA PRO A 132 -16.45 -41.71 1.05
C PRO A 132 -17.29 -41.68 -0.25
N PRO A 133 -17.82 -40.54 -0.73
CA PRO A 133 -18.59 -40.51 -1.96
C PRO A 133 -17.71 -40.86 -3.17
N LEU A 134 -16.46 -40.41 -3.24
CA LEU A 134 -15.55 -40.82 -4.32
C LEU A 134 -15.25 -42.33 -4.29
N HIS A 135 -15.11 -42.90 -3.10
CA HIS A 135 -14.88 -44.34 -2.95
C HIS A 135 -16.08 -45.18 -3.41
N LEU A 136 -17.31 -44.71 -3.11
CA LEU A 136 -18.55 -45.38 -3.52
C LEU A 136 -18.64 -45.59 -5.03
N TYR A 137 -18.20 -44.61 -5.83
CA TYR A 137 -18.19 -44.70 -7.29
C TYR A 137 -16.90 -45.25 -7.87
N SER A 138 -16.04 -45.86 -7.04
CA SER A 138 -14.76 -46.43 -7.45
C SER A 138 -13.90 -45.43 -8.24
N VAL A 139 -13.92 -44.16 -7.84
CA VAL A 139 -13.11 -43.12 -8.48
C VAL A 139 -11.62 -43.47 -8.28
N PRO A 140 -10.81 -43.57 -9.35
CA PRO A 140 -9.37 -43.78 -9.22
C PRO A 140 -8.74 -42.65 -8.41
N GLN A 141 -7.77 -42.93 -7.52
CA GLN A 141 -7.13 -41.86 -6.74
C GLN A 141 -6.41 -40.84 -7.62
N ASP A 142 -5.86 -41.26 -8.77
CA ASP A 142 -5.13 -40.46 -9.75
C ASP A 142 -5.95 -40.21 -11.04
N PHE A 143 -7.26 -39.97 -10.89
CA PHE A 143 -8.15 -39.68 -12.02
C PHE A 143 -7.72 -38.45 -12.83
N ASP A 144 -8.23 -38.32 -14.06
CA ASP A 144 -7.62 -37.42 -15.04
C ASP A 144 -7.95 -35.94 -14.77
N ILE A 145 -9.20 -35.63 -14.43
CA ILE A 145 -9.59 -34.23 -14.19
C ILE A 145 -10.65 -34.06 -13.11
N LEU A 146 -10.46 -33.03 -12.30
CA LEU A 146 -11.41 -32.51 -11.32
C LEU A 146 -11.84 -31.09 -11.70
N GLN A 147 -13.15 -30.83 -11.79
CA GLN A 147 -13.68 -29.46 -11.83
C GLN A 147 -14.47 -29.15 -10.57
N LEU A 148 -14.08 -28.07 -9.89
CA LEU A 148 -14.74 -27.54 -8.70
C LEU A 148 -15.39 -26.21 -9.02
N ARG A 149 -16.71 -26.16 -8.89
CA ARG A 149 -17.53 -24.93 -8.91
C ARG A 149 -18.62 -24.99 -7.84
N THR A 150 -18.20 -25.20 -6.60
CA THR A 150 -19.05 -25.19 -5.40
C THR A 150 -19.17 -23.78 -4.80
N ARG A 151 -18.96 -22.75 -5.62
CA ARG A 151 -19.00 -21.34 -5.22
C ARG A 151 -17.94 -21.07 -4.15
N SER A 152 -18.33 -20.77 -2.93
CA SER A 152 -17.45 -20.42 -1.82
C SER A 152 -16.59 -21.58 -1.29
N LEU A 153 -16.96 -22.84 -1.56
CA LEU A 153 -16.37 -24.01 -0.90
C LEU A 153 -15.31 -24.78 -1.71
N ASP A 154 -14.89 -24.27 -2.88
CA ASP A 154 -14.01 -25.01 -3.79
C ASP A 154 -12.74 -25.51 -3.08
N LEU A 155 -12.08 -24.63 -2.30
CA LEU A 155 -10.82 -24.98 -1.65
C LEU A 155 -10.98 -25.98 -0.51
N GLU A 156 -12.11 -25.95 0.21
CA GLU A 156 -12.38 -26.87 1.32
C GLU A 156 -12.71 -28.27 0.80
N VAL A 157 -13.56 -28.36 -0.23
CA VAL A 157 -13.83 -29.61 -0.95
C VAL A 157 -12.53 -30.24 -1.44
N LEU A 158 -11.67 -29.41 -2.05
CA LEU A 158 -10.38 -29.88 -2.54
C LEU A 158 -9.50 -30.40 -1.42
N ARG A 159 -9.41 -29.72 -0.28
CA ARG A 159 -8.64 -30.20 0.88
C ARG A 159 -9.12 -31.58 1.32
N GLY A 160 -10.43 -31.77 1.49
CA GLY A 160 -11.00 -33.07 1.84
C GLY A 160 -10.64 -34.19 0.84
N MET A 161 -10.67 -33.89 -0.47
CA MET A 161 -10.24 -34.86 -1.49
C MET A 161 -8.74 -35.16 -1.41
N LEU A 162 -7.90 -34.13 -1.27
CA LEU A 162 -6.45 -34.27 -1.17
C LEU A 162 -6.05 -34.99 0.13
N ASP A 163 -6.73 -34.76 1.23
CA ASP A 163 -6.46 -35.44 2.50
C ASP A 163 -6.90 -36.92 2.45
N ALA A 164 -7.94 -37.23 1.68
CA ALA A 164 -8.34 -38.61 1.33
C ALA A 164 -7.48 -39.27 0.23
N ALA A 165 -6.28 -38.72 -0.04
CA ALA A 165 -5.31 -39.23 -1.01
C ALA A 165 -5.74 -39.23 -2.49
N TYR A 166 -6.83 -38.54 -2.86
CA TYR A 166 -7.17 -38.31 -4.26
C TYR A 166 -6.27 -37.19 -4.82
N ARG A 167 -5.66 -37.41 -5.99
CA ARG A 167 -4.72 -36.52 -6.68
C ARG A 167 -5.11 -36.41 -8.15
N PRO A 168 -6.13 -35.62 -8.51
CA PRO A 168 -6.46 -35.40 -9.92
C PRO A 168 -5.25 -34.88 -10.69
N LYS A 169 -5.06 -35.35 -11.93
CA LYS A 169 -3.93 -34.87 -12.76
C LYS A 169 -4.13 -33.42 -13.19
N VAL A 170 -5.35 -33.06 -13.58
CA VAL A 170 -5.75 -31.69 -13.91
C VAL A 170 -6.85 -31.24 -12.95
N LEU A 171 -6.75 -30.02 -12.45
CA LEU A 171 -7.72 -29.40 -11.56
C LEU A 171 -8.16 -28.05 -12.14
N VAL A 172 -9.47 -27.86 -12.25
CA VAL A 172 -10.10 -26.59 -12.61
C VAL A 172 -10.88 -26.11 -11.40
N MET A 173 -10.55 -24.93 -10.89
CA MET A 173 -11.16 -24.38 -9.68
C MET A 173 -11.70 -22.97 -9.92
N GLY A 174 -12.89 -22.69 -9.40
CA GLY A 174 -13.40 -21.32 -9.30
C GLY A 174 -12.54 -20.47 -8.38
N VAL A 175 -12.10 -19.31 -8.87
CA VAL A 175 -11.35 -18.32 -8.09
C VAL A 175 -12.00 -16.94 -8.17
N ARG A 176 -11.83 -16.15 -7.10
CA ARG A 176 -12.23 -14.76 -7.07
C ARG A 176 -11.20 -13.88 -7.78
N LEU A 177 -11.64 -13.20 -8.84
CA LEU A 177 -10.80 -12.24 -9.57
C LEU A 177 -10.95 -10.79 -9.06
N ASP A 178 -11.87 -10.54 -8.15
CA ASP A 178 -12.02 -9.25 -7.46
C ASP A 178 -11.16 -9.14 -6.19
N MET A 179 -10.51 -10.22 -5.79
CA MET A 179 -9.55 -10.29 -4.69
C MET A 179 -8.14 -10.47 -5.26
N PRO A 180 -7.45 -9.38 -5.62
CA PRO A 180 -6.14 -9.49 -6.26
C PRO A 180 -5.07 -10.04 -5.32
N PRO A 181 -4.08 -10.79 -5.82
CA PRO A 181 -2.85 -11.04 -5.06
C PRO A 181 -2.22 -9.71 -4.59
N PRO A 182 -1.62 -9.64 -3.37
CA PRO A 182 -1.34 -10.73 -2.44
C PRO A 182 -2.50 -11.12 -1.51
N PHE A 183 -3.70 -10.55 -1.67
CA PHE A 183 -4.79 -10.80 -0.74
C PHE A 183 -5.21 -12.27 -0.77
N GLU A 184 -5.07 -12.94 0.38
CA GLU A 184 -5.57 -14.29 0.59
C GLU A 184 -6.99 -14.20 1.15
N TYR A 185 -7.94 -14.80 0.44
CA TYR A 185 -9.33 -14.96 0.84
C TYR A 185 -9.72 -16.42 0.65
N GLU A 186 -10.41 -16.97 1.63
CA GLU A 186 -11.20 -18.20 1.51
C GLU A 186 -12.47 -18.05 2.36
N ALA A 187 -13.56 -18.66 1.90
CA ALA A 187 -14.73 -18.83 2.75
C ALA A 187 -14.54 -20.11 3.58
N VAL A 188 -14.68 -19.97 4.89
CA VAL A 188 -14.68 -21.12 5.81
C VAL A 188 -16.13 -21.35 6.22
N PRO A 189 -16.70 -22.54 5.98
CA PRO A 189 -18.03 -22.86 6.48
C PRO A 189 -18.01 -22.79 8.01
N ALA A 190 -18.90 -21.97 8.60
CA ALA A 190 -19.09 -22.00 10.04
C ALA A 190 -19.79 -23.31 10.40
N ALA A 191 -19.46 -23.88 11.56
CA ALA A 191 -20.03 -25.16 12.03
C ALA A 191 -21.57 -25.12 12.14
N ASP A 192 -22.16 -23.93 12.20
CA ASP A 192 -23.60 -23.65 12.27
C ASP A 192 -24.12 -22.79 11.10
N ALA A 193 -23.34 -22.59 10.04
CA ALA A 193 -23.82 -21.85 8.88
C ALA A 193 -24.93 -22.65 8.18
N GLU A 194 -26.16 -22.15 8.29
CA GLU A 194 -27.32 -22.70 7.58
C GLU A 194 -27.06 -22.74 6.07
N GLN A 195 -27.56 -23.80 5.43
CA GLN A 195 -27.44 -24.11 4.00
C GLN A 195 -27.85 -22.92 3.10
N GLU A 196 -28.69 -22.00 3.60
CA GLU A 196 -29.10 -20.77 2.92
C GLU A 196 -27.94 -19.80 2.62
N CYS A 197 -26.92 -19.69 3.48
CA CYS A 197 -25.77 -18.82 3.22
C CYS A 197 -24.91 -19.34 2.06
N MET A 198 -24.89 -20.65 1.83
CA MET A 198 -24.20 -21.27 0.69
C MET A 198 -24.96 -21.08 -0.63
N GLN A 199 -26.26 -20.79 -0.55
CA GLN A 199 -27.12 -20.54 -1.70
C GLN A 199 -27.14 -19.07 -2.12
N ALA A 200 -26.73 -18.14 -1.24
CA ALA A 200 -26.65 -16.72 -1.56
C ALA A 200 -25.71 -16.47 -2.76
N GLU A 201 -26.25 -15.89 -3.83
CA GLU A 201 -25.48 -15.50 -5.00
C GLU A 201 -24.43 -14.45 -4.62
N GLY A 202 -23.16 -14.63 -5.02
CA GLY A 202 -22.11 -13.62 -4.86
C GLY A 202 -20.91 -14.01 -3.99
N ALA A 203 -20.98 -15.07 -3.18
CA ALA A 203 -19.85 -15.57 -2.41
C ALA A 203 -19.11 -16.68 -3.20
N PHE A 204 -18.22 -16.28 -4.10
CA PHE A 204 -17.41 -17.21 -4.90
C PHE A 204 -16.07 -17.50 -4.23
N GLY A 205 -15.42 -18.62 -4.59
CA GLY A 205 -14.38 -19.36 -3.86
C GLY A 205 -13.16 -18.63 -3.27
N ALA A 206 -12.02 -19.30 -3.28
CA ALA A 206 -10.80 -18.70 -2.76
C ALA A 206 -10.27 -17.59 -3.70
N SER A 207 -9.57 -16.60 -3.16
CA SER A 207 -8.69 -15.75 -3.97
C SER A 207 -7.67 -16.63 -4.71
N LEU A 208 -7.19 -16.17 -5.87
CA LEU A 208 -6.14 -16.89 -6.58
C LEU A 208 -4.88 -17.08 -5.73
N ALA A 209 -4.48 -16.06 -4.95
CA ALA A 209 -3.30 -16.15 -4.07
C ALA A 209 -3.44 -17.28 -3.04
N ARG A 210 -4.63 -17.41 -2.43
CA ARG A 210 -4.92 -18.48 -1.46
C ARG A 210 -4.94 -19.86 -2.10
N ALA A 211 -5.61 -20.01 -3.25
CA ALA A 211 -5.64 -21.26 -4.00
C ALA A 211 -4.23 -21.69 -4.42
N TRP A 212 -3.43 -20.78 -4.99
CA TRP A 212 -2.05 -21.04 -5.39
C TRP A 212 -1.17 -21.45 -4.20
N ALA A 213 -1.31 -20.78 -3.05
CA ALA A 213 -0.54 -21.08 -1.85
C ALA A 213 -0.83 -22.48 -1.28
N GLU A 214 -2.10 -22.91 -1.28
CA GLU A 214 -2.48 -24.26 -0.88
C GLU A 214 -1.96 -25.30 -1.89
N LEU A 215 -2.26 -25.10 -3.17
CA LEU A 215 -2.01 -26.09 -4.22
C LEU A 215 -0.53 -26.28 -4.52
N SER A 216 0.27 -25.22 -4.49
CA SER A 216 1.73 -25.32 -4.68
C SER A 216 2.39 -26.18 -3.61
N ARG A 217 1.89 -26.16 -2.36
CA ARG A 217 2.38 -27.04 -1.27
C ARG A 217 1.98 -28.49 -1.49
N ARG A 218 0.86 -28.72 -2.17
CA ARG A 218 0.30 -30.03 -2.50
C ARG A 218 0.81 -30.58 -3.84
N ARG A 219 1.90 -30.01 -4.39
CA ARG A 219 2.54 -30.40 -5.66
C ARG A 219 1.66 -30.19 -6.89
N TYR A 220 0.93 -29.07 -6.93
CA TYR A 220 0.25 -28.60 -8.12
C TYR A 220 0.87 -27.29 -8.61
N SER A 221 0.85 -27.10 -9.92
CA SER A 221 1.30 -25.88 -10.57
C SER A 221 0.15 -25.19 -11.27
N LEU A 222 0.03 -23.87 -11.08
CA LEU A 222 -0.85 -23.04 -11.90
C LEU A 222 -0.31 -23.04 -13.34
N VAL A 223 -1.15 -23.39 -14.31
CA VAL A 223 -0.77 -23.40 -15.74
C VAL A 223 -1.58 -22.42 -16.58
N ALA A 224 -2.79 -22.07 -16.12
CA ALA A 224 -3.62 -21.08 -16.78
C ALA A 224 -4.57 -20.42 -15.79
N LEU A 225 -5.02 -19.22 -16.15
CA LEU A 225 -6.07 -18.49 -15.47
C LEU A 225 -7.02 -18.02 -16.56
N GLU A 226 -8.32 -18.16 -16.33
CA GLU A 226 -9.39 -17.66 -17.19
C GLU A 226 -10.28 -16.73 -16.38
N GLY A 227 -10.57 -15.53 -16.86
CA GLY A 227 -11.69 -14.75 -16.32
C GLY A 227 -12.97 -14.96 -17.13
N SER A 228 -14.13 -14.70 -16.54
CA SER A 228 -15.34 -14.41 -17.31
C SER A 228 -15.13 -13.20 -18.24
N SER A 229 -15.91 -13.10 -19.33
CA SER A 229 -15.76 -12.01 -20.31
C SER A 229 -16.23 -10.65 -19.73
N ALA A 230 -15.64 -9.56 -20.21
CA ALA A 230 -15.91 -8.18 -19.78
C ALA A 230 -17.37 -7.72 -19.95
N ALA A 231 -18.19 -8.43 -20.72
CA ALA A 231 -19.58 -8.06 -20.97
C ALA A 231 -20.46 -8.07 -19.70
N SER A 232 -20.00 -8.65 -18.58
CA SER A 232 -20.76 -8.73 -17.33
C SER A 232 -20.03 -8.12 -16.13
N CYS A 233 -19.33 -6.99 -16.29
CA CYS A 233 -18.83 -6.20 -15.14
C CYS A 233 -19.92 -5.90 -14.08
N GLU A 234 -21.19 -6.12 -14.40
CA GLU A 234 -22.36 -5.92 -13.57
C GLU A 234 -22.70 -7.07 -12.59
N GLY A 235 -21.82 -8.03 -12.31
CA GLY A 235 -22.06 -8.82 -11.10
C GLY A 235 -21.32 -10.12 -10.82
N ARG A 236 -20.50 -10.66 -11.75
CA ARG A 236 -19.82 -11.96 -11.49
C ARG A 236 -18.34 -11.93 -11.88
N ASN A 237 -17.49 -11.53 -10.92
CA ASN A 237 -16.03 -11.60 -11.01
C ASN A 237 -15.49 -13.02 -10.69
N GLU A 238 -16.11 -14.03 -11.30
CA GLU A 238 -15.65 -15.41 -11.24
C GLU A 238 -14.58 -15.66 -12.31
N GLY A 239 -13.45 -16.23 -11.90
CA GLY A 239 -12.46 -16.82 -12.81
C GLY A 239 -12.34 -18.33 -12.61
N GLN A 240 -11.71 -19.00 -13.55
CA GLN A 240 -11.25 -20.38 -13.43
C GLN A 240 -9.73 -20.39 -13.38
N ALA A 241 -9.16 -21.04 -12.37
CA ALA A 241 -7.73 -21.31 -12.30
C ALA A 241 -7.48 -22.78 -12.62
N TRP A 242 -6.49 -23.01 -13.48
CA TRP A 242 -6.10 -24.33 -13.95
C TRP A 242 -4.81 -24.75 -13.29
N PHE A 243 -4.87 -25.87 -12.59
CA PHE A 243 -3.75 -26.46 -11.91
C PHE A 243 -3.47 -27.85 -12.48
N VAL A 244 -2.19 -28.21 -12.60
CA VAL A 244 -1.77 -29.55 -12.99
C VAL A 244 -0.85 -30.11 -11.93
N HIS A 245 -1.04 -31.39 -11.58
CA HIS A 245 -0.16 -32.07 -10.65
C HIS A 245 1.26 -32.14 -11.22
N ASN A 246 2.26 -31.85 -10.39
CA ASN A 246 3.65 -31.68 -10.81
C ASN A 246 4.26 -32.96 -11.41
N GLU A 247 3.70 -34.12 -11.10
CA GLU A 247 4.09 -35.40 -11.71
C GLU A 247 3.75 -35.47 -13.20
N ALA A 248 2.56 -35.04 -13.59
CA ALA A 248 2.17 -34.96 -15.00
C ALA A 248 3.02 -33.91 -15.76
N LEU A 249 3.41 -32.84 -15.08
CA LEU A 249 4.33 -31.83 -15.62
C LEU A 249 5.81 -32.25 -15.60
N ARG A 250 6.16 -33.32 -14.88
CA ARG A 250 7.54 -33.77 -14.63
C ARG A 250 8.43 -32.68 -14.02
N VAL A 251 7.90 -31.90 -13.08
CA VAL A 251 8.62 -30.85 -12.34
C VAL A 251 8.66 -31.14 -10.84
N VAL A 252 9.67 -30.64 -10.12
CA VAL A 252 9.80 -30.86 -8.66
C VAL A 252 9.04 -29.79 -7.86
N GLY A 253 9.05 -28.54 -8.34
CA GLY A 253 8.41 -27.39 -7.71
C GLY A 253 7.26 -26.84 -8.55
N PRO A 254 6.59 -25.77 -8.08
CA PRO A 254 5.58 -25.09 -8.87
C PRO A 254 6.21 -24.52 -10.15
N LEU A 255 5.57 -24.76 -11.30
CA LEU A 255 5.99 -24.26 -12.60
C LEU A 255 5.93 -22.73 -12.68
N VAL A 256 4.99 -22.13 -11.96
CA VAL A 256 4.80 -20.69 -11.82
C VAL A 256 5.12 -20.28 -10.39
N SER A 257 6.09 -19.39 -10.22
CA SER A 257 6.44 -18.75 -8.95
C SER A 257 5.32 -17.85 -8.45
N TRP A 258 5.42 -17.39 -7.20
CA TRP A 258 4.45 -16.44 -6.66
C TRP A 258 4.37 -15.16 -7.51
N HIS A 259 5.52 -14.65 -7.96
CA HIS A 259 5.57 -13.47 -8.84
C HIS A 259 4.95 -13.74 -10.21
N GLY A 260 5.18 -14.92 -10.78
CA GLY A 260 4.52 -15.32 -12.02
C GLY A 260 3.01 -15.41 -11.88
N MET A 261 2.51 -15.97 -10.78
CA MET A 261 1.07 -16.04 -10.52
C MET A 261 0.45 -14.64 -10.42
N VAL A 262 1.12 -13.72 -9.70
CA VAL A 262 0.69 -12.32 -9.61
C VAL A 262 0.64 -11.70 -11.00
N ARG A 263 1.67 -11.88 -11.84
CA ARG A 263 1.67 -11.34 -13.20
C ARG A 263 0.59 -11.96 -14.10
N MET A 264 0.36 -13.26 -14.02
CA MET A 264 -0.73 -13.94 -14.73
C MET A 264 -2.10 -13.38 -14.33
N PHE A 265 -2.31 -13.13 -13.04
CA PHE A 265 -3.54 -12.52 -12.54
C PHE A 265 -3.79 -11.15 -13.16
N TRP A 266 -2.81 -10.25 -13.07
CA TRP A 266 -3.01 -8.88 -13.52
C TRP A 266 -3.05 -8.74 -15.03
N ALA A 267 -2.32 -9.59 -15.74
CA ALA A 267 -2.49 -9.70 -17.18
C ALA A 267 -3.93 -10.06 -17.57
N GLN A 268 -4.62 -10.87 -16.76
CA GLN A 268 -6.03 -11.17 -17.00
C GLN A 268 -6.99 -10.02 -16.67
N VAL A 269 -6.72 -9.28 -15.59
CA VAL A 269 -7.57 -8.17 -15.17
C VAL A 269 -7.43 -6.96 -16.10
N ASP A 270 -6.20 -6.60 -16.47
CA ASP A 270 -5.91 -5.45 -17.35
C ASP A 270 -6.55 -5.59 -18.73
N MET A 271 -6.66 -6.82 -19.24
CA MET A 271 -7.24 -7.08 -20.56
C MET A 271 -8.76 -6.89 -20.61
N LYS A 272 -9.46 -6.88 -19.47
CA LYS A 272 -10.92 -7.00 -19.43
C LYS A 272 -11.65 -5.76 -18.93
N CYS A 273 -10.98 -4.87 -18.21
CA CYS A 273 -11.55 -3.58 -17.80
C CYS A 273 -11.46 -2.52 -18.92
N ALA A 274 -11.80 -2.90 -20.16
CA ALA A 274 -11.92 -1.98 -21.29
C ALA A 274 -12.95 -0.85 -21.08
N PRO A 275 -14.04 -0.98 -20.30
CA PRO A 275 -14.89 0.16 -19.95
C PRO A 275 -14.13 1.27 -19.22
N THR A 276 -13.04 0.97 -18.50
CA THR A 276 -12.18 2.00 -17.90
C THR A 276 -11.38 2.75 -18.96
N GLN A 277 -11.01 2.09 -20.08
CA GLN A 277 -10.36 2.72 -21.23
C GLN A 277 -11.35 3.47 -22.14
N GLN A 278 -12.57 2.95 -22.33
CA GLN A 278 -13.63 3.59 -23.10
C GLN A 278 -14.24 4.77 -22.32
N LEU A 279 -14.44 4.65 -21.01
CA LEU A 279 -14.80 5.76 -20.13
C LEU A 279 -13.67 6.80 -20.09
N LEU A 280 -12.39 6.41 -20.11
CA LEU A 280 -11.28 7.36 -20.31
C LEU A 280 -11.36 8.02 -21.68
N ALA A 281 -11.61 7.28 -22.75
CA ALA A 281 -11.70 7.80 -24.12
C ALA A 281 -12.93 8.71 -24.31
N ASP A 282 -14.06 8.40 -23.66
CA ASP A 282 -15.30 9.18 -23.68
C ASP A 282 -15.17 10.41 -22.77
N ILE A 283 -14.47 10.30 -21.62
CA ILE A 283 -14.07 11.45 -20.79
C ILE A 283 -13.08 12.35 -21.55
N LEU A 284 -12.15 11.79 -22.33
CA LEU A 284 -11.21 12.54 -23.18
C LEU A 284 -11.89 13.15 -24.41
N ARG A 285 -12.92 12.50 -24.99
CA ARG A 285 -13.79 13.09 -26.02
C ARG A 285 -14.70 14.20 -25.46
N LEU A 286 -15.23 14.01 -24.25
CA LEU A 286 -15.95 15.04 -23.51
C LEU A 286 -15.01 16.22 -23.16
N SER A 287 -13.74 15.95 -22.85
CA SER A 287 -12.71 16.98 -22.68
C SER A 287 -12.47 17.79 -23.95
N GLY A 288 -12.56 17.18 -25.13
CA GLY A 288 -12.49 17.90 -26.41
C GLY A 288 -13.76 18.70 -26.73
N MET A 289 -14.92 18.33 -26.18
CA MET A 289 -16.15 19.15 -26.26
C MET A 289 -16.15 20.32 -25.25
N LEU A 290 -15.41 20.21 -24.14
CA LEU A 290 -15.24 21.27 -23.14
C LEU A 290 -14.39 22.45 -23.63
N ASP A 291 -13.55 22.27 -24.65
CA ASP A 291 -12.81 23.38 -25.28
C ASP A 291 -13.75 24.38 -25.98
N GLY A 292 -14.99 23.97 -26.31
CA GLY A 292 -16.04 24.86 -26.82
C GLY A 292 -16.82 25.61 -25.74
N LEU A 293 -16.56 25.35 -24.45
CA LEU A 293 -17.32 25.88 -23.31
C LEU A 293 -16.54 26.93 -22.49
N ALA A 294 -15.36 27.35 -22.97
CA ALA A 294 -14.58 28.45 -22.42
C ALA A 294 -15.34 29.79 -22.57
N GLY A 295 -16.27 30.04 -21.67
CA GLY A 295 -17.11 31.25 -21.65
C GLY A 295 -18.39 31.13 -20.81
N TRP A 296 -18.76 29.91 -20.39
CA TRP A 296 -19.98 29.69 -19.61
C TRP A 296 -19.79 30.08 -18.14
N THR A 297 -20.82 30.70 -17.57
CA THR A 297 -20.91 31.02 -16.14
C THR A 297 -21.25 29.77 -15.32
N GLY A 298 -20.92 29.78 -14.03
CA GLY A 298 -21.18 28.63 -13.14
C GLY A 298 -22.65 28.20 -13.03
N ALA A 299 -23.59 29.09 -13.35
CA ALA A 299 -25.02 28.78 -13.40
C ALA A 299 -25.40 27.98 -14.67
N GLU A 300 -24.81 28.33 -15.82
CA GLU A 300 -25.03 27.63 -17.09
C GLU A 300 -24.45 26.22 -17.05
N MET A 301 -23.27 26.07 -16.42
CA MET A 301 -22.63 24.76 -16.22
C MET A 301 -23.45 23.86 -15.29
N SER A 302 -23.98 24.41 -14.19
CA SER A 302 -24.87 23.67 -13.27
C SER A 302 -26.19 23.26 -13.93
N SER A 303 -26.80 24.12 -14.74
CA SER A 303 -28.05 23.81 -15.46
C SER A 303 -27.85 22.72 -16.51
N HIS A 304 -26.70 22.71 -17.21
CA HIS A 304 -26.39 21.70 -18.20
C HIS A 304 -26.09 20.33 -17.59
N ILE A 305 -25.38 20.30 -16.45
CA ILE A 305 -25.16 19.07 -15.68
C ILE A 305 -26.48 18.48 -15.18
N ALA A 306 -27.40 19.34 -14.70
CA ALA A 306 -28.74 18.90 -14.28
C ALA A 306 -29.56 18.32 -15.47
N ASN A 307 -29.41 18.90 -16.66
CA ASN A 307 -30.05 18.40 -17.89
C ASN A 307 -29.43 17.10 -18.43
N LEU A 308 -28.12 16.90 -18.23
CA LEU A 308 -27.45 15.64 -18.56
C LEU A 308 -27.85 14.52 -17.59
N ALA A 309 -27.96 14.84 -16.29
CA ALA A 309 -28.42 13.90 -15.27
C ALA A 309 -29.90 13.50 -15.42
N SER A 310 -30.72 14.33 -16.07
CA SER A 310 -32.13 14.03 -16.34
C SER A 310 -32.35 13.24 -17.65
N GLN A 311 -31.31 13.03 -18.46
CA GLN A 311 -31.46 12.25 -19.68
C GLN A 311 -31.68 10.77 -19.35
N PRO A 312 -32.59 10.07 -20.07
CA PRO A 312 -32.97 8.69 -19.76
C PRO A 312 -31.79 7.73 -19.58
N PRO A 313 -30.78 7.66 -20.47
CA PRO A 313 -29.68 6.70 -20.30
C PRO A 313 -28.80 6.98 -19.07
N VAL A 314 -28.64 8.25 -18.67
CA VAL A 314 -27.82 8.64 -17.50
C VAL A 314 -28.59 8.43 -16.21
N ARG A 315 -29.89 8.72 -16.22
CA ARG A 315 -30.79 8.47 -15.09
C ARG A 315 -30.96 6.97 -14.82
N THR A 316 -31.16 6.17 -15.87
CA THR A 316 -31.24 4.70 -15.79
C THR A 316 -29.94 4.12 -15.22
N TYR A 317 -28.77 4.60 -15.68
CA TYR A 317 -27.47 4.19 -15.14
C TYR A 317 -27.30 4.50 -13.64
N ILE A 318 -27.76 5.68 -13.17
CA ILE A 318 -27.70 6.09 -11.76
C ILE A 318 -28.68 5.29 -10.89
N GLU A 319 -29.91 5.07 -11.38
CA GLU A 319 -30.97 4.37 -10.65
C GLU A 319 -30.67 2.86 -10.54
N GLU A 320 -30.09 2.23 -11.58
CA GLU A 320 -29.70 0.81 -11.57
C GLU A 320 -28.46 0.53 -10.69
N HIS A 321 -27.48 1.45 -10.66
CA HIS A 321 -26.27 1.28 -9.86
C HIS A 321 -26.46 1.59 -8.36
N GLN A 322 -27.42 2.45 -7.99
CA GLN A 322 -27.75 2.66 -6.57
C GLN A 322 -28.63 1.55 -5.99
N ALA A 323 -29.42 0.87 -6.81
CA ALA A 323 -30.28 -0.24 -6.37
C ALA A 323 -29.52 -1.57 -6.21
N GLY A 324 -28.50 -1.84 -7.04
CA GLY A 324 -27.77 -3.13 -7.04
C GLY A 324 -26.79 -3.37 -5.87
N LEU A 325 -26.45 -2.34 -5.09
CA LEU A 325 -25.39 -2.41 -4.07
C LEU A 325 -25.88 -2.71 -2.63
N ILE A 326 -27.18 -2.93 -2.42
CA ILE A 326 -27.76 -3.20 -1.09
C ILE A 326 -28.66 -4.45 -1.12
N HIS A 327 -28.09 -5.62 -1.37
CA HIS A 327 -28.67 -6.87 -0.88
C HIS A 327 -28.01 -7.23 0.46
N ARG A 328 -28.71 -6.89 1.56
CA ARG A 328 -28.36 -7.33 2.91
C ARG A 328 -28.80 -8.79 3.07
N CYS A 329 -27.84 -9.71 3.16
CA CYS A 329 -28.10 -11.04 3.71
C CYS A 329 -28.36 -10.87 5.23
N PRO A 330 -29.54 -11.19 5.78
CA PRO A 330 -29.91 -10.80 7.15
C PRO A 330 -29.25 -11.63 8.26
N TRP A 331 -28.38 -12.60 7.94
CA TRP A 331 -27.86 -13.58 8.92
C TRP A 331 -26.37 -13.84 8.70
N GLN A 332 -25.51 -12.92 9.15
CA GLN A 332 -24.05 -13.09 9.12
C GLN A 332 -23.60 -14.05 10.22
N LYS A 333 -23.54 -15.34 9.88
CA LYS A 333 -22.73 -16.36 10.57
C LYS A 333 -21.74 -17.06 9.64
N LEU A 334 -21.28 -16.39 8.57
CA LEU A 334 -20.04 -16.80 7.91
C LEU A 334 -18.87 -16.20 8.68
N VAL A 335 -17.98 -17.05 9.21
CA VAL A 335 -16.70 -16.57 9.75
C VAL A 335 -15.83 -16.20 8.55
N MET A 336 -15.90 -14.94 8.15
CA MET A 336 -14.99 -14.39 7.15
C MET A 336 -13.59 -14.32 7.78
N GLN A 337 -12.71 -15.24 7.40
CA GLN A 337 -11.28 -15.05 7.61
C GLN A 337 -10.72 -14.16 6.50
N VAL A 338 -10.99 -12.85 6.59
CA VAL A 338 -10.11 -11.86 5.97
C VAL A 338 -8.93 -11.69 6.92
N GLY A 339 -8.07 -12.70 6.95
CA GLY A 339 -6.82 -12.61 7.67
C GLY A 339 -5.77 -11.96 6.76
N PRO A 340 -4.90 -11.06 7.25
CA PRO A 340 -3.50 -11.22 6.85
C PRO A 340 -3.17 -12.70 7.15
N PRO A 341 -2.50 -13.41 6.23
CA PRO A 341 -2.47 -14.86 6.18
C PRO A 341 -2.33 -15.48 7.57
N GLY A 342 -2.99 -16.62 7.82
CA GLY A 342 -2.83 -17.47 9.02
C GLY A 342 -1.41 -18.05 9.22
N TYR A 343 -0.42 -17.35 8.70
CA TYR A 343 0.98 -17.35 9.06
C TYR A 343 1.24 -15.96 9.65
N ALA A 344 1.49 -15.87 10.96
CA ALA A 344 1.89 -14.63 11.64
C ALA A 344 3.23 -14.02 11.14
N SER A 345 3.63 -14.31 9.91
CA SER A 345 4.96 -14.09 9.39
C SER A 345 5.06 -13.95 7.87
N SER A 346 4.03 -13.81 7.02
CA SER A 346 4.26 -13.91 5.55
C SER A 346 5.17 -12.83 4.95
N LEU A 347 5.02 -11.55 5.32
CA LEU A 347 5.97 -10.52 4.88
C LEU A 347 7.30 -10.65 5.61
N GLN A 348 7.32 -10.95 6.91
CA GLN A 348 8.56 -11.23 7.64
C GLN A 348 9.28 -12.48 7.14
N THR A 349 8.59 -13.44 6.54
CA THR A 349 9.12 -14.70 5.99
C THR A 349 9.53 -14.50 4.54
N LEU A 350 8.80 -13.69 3.77
CA LEU A 350 9.26 -13.19 2.48
C LEU A 350 10.55 -12.38 2.66
N LEU A 351 10.58 -11.43 3.61
CA LEU A 351 11.75 -10.65 3.96
C LEU A 351 12.84 -11.49 4.65
N ALA A 352 12.49 -12.49 5.47
CA ALA A 352 13.48 -13.41 6.06
C ALA A 352 14.01 -14.41 5.03
N ARG A 353 13.27 -14.69 3.95
CA ARG A 353 13.69 -15.50 2.80
C ARG A 353 14.56 -14.67 1.86
N VAL A 354 14.18 -13.44 1.54
CA VAL A 354 15.02 -12.41 0.88
C VAL A 354 16.33 -12.19 1.65
N ARG A 355 16.28 -12.15 3.00
CA ARG A 355 17.47 -12.09 3.88
C ARG A 355 18.24 -13.42 3.94
N ARG A 356 17.59 -14.59 3.89
CA ARG A 356 18.24 -15.93 3.89
C ARG A 356 18.92 -16.24 2.56
N GLU A 357 18.33 -15.78 1.46
CA GLU A 357 18.80 -15.97 0.09
C GLU A 357 19.90 -14.96 -0.29
N GLY A 358 20.38 -14.16 0.68
CA GLY A 358 21.66 -13.46 0.57
C GLY A 358 21.62 -12.14 -0.22
N LEU A 359 20.46 -11.46 -0.30
CA LEU A 359 20.45 -10.08 -0.77
C LEU A 359 21.10 -9.19 0.30
N SER A 360 22.42 -9.00 0.15
CA SER A 360 23.22 -8.00 0.85
C SER A 360 22.50 -6.66 0.84
N ASN A 361 22.66 -5.87 1.91
CA ASN A 361 22.15 -4.49 2.02
C ASN A 361 22.16 -3.77 0.65
N PRO A 362 20.99 -3.57 0.01
CA PRO A 362 20.91 -3.07 -1.37
C PRO A 362 21.44 -1.63 -1.49
N PHE A 363 21.63 -0.93 -0.37
CA PHE A 363 22.22 0.41 -0.33
C PHE A 363 23.74 0.44 -0.50
N SER A 364 24.45 -0.69 -0.47
CA SER A 364 25.92 -0.73 -0.55
C SER A 364 26.51 -1.05 -1.93
N ALA A 365 25.74 -1.67 -2.83
CA ALA A 365 26.26 -2.19 -4.11
C ALA A 365 25.82 -1.39 -5.36
N ALA A 366 24.83 -0.50 -5.26
CA ALA A 366 24.22 0.16 -6.42
C ALA A 366 24.98 1.41 -6.94
N ALA A 367 26.15 1.74 -6.40
CA ALA A 367 26.94 2.90 -6.85
C ALA A 367 27.74 2.65 -8.16
N GLY A 368 27.76 1.42 -8.67
CA GLY A 368 28.53 1.05 -9.86
C GLY A 368 27.64 0.57 -11.00
N THR A 369 27.32 1.48 -11.92
CA THR A 369 26.98 1.24 -13.33
C THR A 369 25.79 0.32 -13.64
N GLY A 370 24.63 0.93 -13.93
CA GLY A 370 23.62 0.31 -14.80
C GLY A 370 22.21 0.18 -14.23
N CYS A 371 21.60 1.27 -13.72
CA CYS A 371 20.17 1.28 -13.42
C CYS A 371 19.36 2.52 -13.90
N PRO A 372 19.48 3.02 -15.17
CA PRO A 372 18.65 4.15 -15.59
C PRO A 372 17.31 3.74 -16.23
N SER A 373 17.27 2.74 -17.12
CA SER A 373 16.11 2.58 -18.03
C SER A 373 14.84 2.11 -17.34
N ARG A 374 14.92 1.09 -16.47
CA ARG A 374 13.73 0.54 -15.79
C ARG A 374 13.18 1.51 -14.74
N CYS A 375 14.03 2.09 -13.90
CA CYS A 375 13.61 3.08 -12.91
C CYS A 375 13.00 4.32 -13.57
N ALA A 376 13.56 4.79 -14.69
CA ALA A 376 13.00 5.91 -15.44
C ALA A 376 11.58 5.59 -15.96
N THR A 377 11.39 4.44 -16.60
CA THR A 377 10.07 4.02 -17.10
C THR A 377 9.03 3.92 -15.97
N VAL A 378 9.40 3.34 -14.83
CA VAL A 378 8.51 3.24 -13.66
C VAL A 378 8.17 4.62 -13.10
N SER A 379 9.15 5.53 -13.05
CA SER A 379 8.93 6.91 -12.62
C SER A 379 7.95 7.65 -13.53
N ASP A 380 8.06 7.47 -14.85
CA ASP A 380 7.18 8.13 -15.83
C ASP A 380 5.74 7.61 -15.72
N ALA A 381 5.56 6.30 -15.52
CA ALA A 381 4.24 5.70 -15.31
C ALA A 381 3.60 6.21 -14.01
N LEU A 382 4.33 6.14 -12.89
CA LEU A 382 3.84 6.60 -11.59
C LEU A 382 3.44 8.08 -11.60
N TRP A 383 4.20 8.93 -12.28
CA TRP A 383 3.91 10.36 -12.34
C TRP A 383 2.52 10.66 -12.91
N ASN A 384 2.13 9.97 -13.99
CA ASN A 384 0.84 10.21 -14.63
C ASN A 384 -0.33 9.76 -13.74
N ASP A 385 -0.12 8.76 -12.89
CA ASP A 385 -1.16 8.17 -12.05
C ASP A 385 -1.29 8.82 -10.67
N THR A 386 -0.20 9.39 -10.13
CA THR A 386 -0.17 9.90 -8.75
C THR A 386 -0.38 11.41 -8.63
N VAL A 387 -0.32 12.15 -9.75
CA VAL A 387 -0.55 13.59 -9.76
C VAL A 387 -1.92 13.87 -10.36
N PRO A 388 -2.97 14.17 -9.56
CA PRO A 388 -4.22 14.67 -10.11
C PRO A 388 -3.98 16.10 -10.61
N TYR A 389 -3.58 16.25 -11.87
CA TYR A 389 -3.54 17.53 -12.56
C TYR A 389 -4.96 17.87 -13.02
N ARG A 390 -5.81 18.38 -12.11
CA ARG A 390 -7.10 18.98 -12.49
C ARG A 390 -7.01 20.51 -12.39
N GLY A 391 -7.07 21.19 -13.53
CA GLY A 391 -7.45 22.62 -13.60
C GLY A 391 -6.40 23.66 -13.21
N GLY A 392 -5.11 23.32 -13.09
CA GLY A 392 -4.03 24.31 -13.06
C GLY A 392 -3.86 25.15 -11.79
N ARG A 393 -4.67 24.97 -10.73
CA ARG A 393 -4.43 25.58 -9.41
C ARG A 393 -4.79 24.65 -8.27
N TRP A 394 -3.80 24.38 -7.42
CA TRP A 394 -4.04 23.86 -6.09
C TRP A 394 -4.44 25.05 -5.21
N ASP A 395 -5.73 25.15 -4.89
CA ASP A 395 -6.20 26.14 -3.90
C ASP A 395 -5.97 25.57 -2.49
N ILE A 396 -5.16 26.25 -1.68
CA ILE A 396 -4.68 25.69 -0.41
C ILE A 396 -4.36 26.77 0.60
N GLY A 397 -5.17 26.83 1.65
CA GLY A 397 -4.98 27.74 2.79
C GLY A 397 -4.10 27.17 3.91
N ASP A 398 -3.50 25.98 3.78
CA ASP A 398 -2.77 25.34 4.88
C ASP A 398 -1.34 24.91 4.53
N THR A 399 -0.38 25.74 4.95
CA THR A 399 1.08 25.67 4.74
C THR A 399 1.82 24.35 4.98
N ALA A 400 1.19 23.33 5.58
CA ALA A 400 1.87 22.05 5.82
C ALA A 400 2.05 21.24 4.53
N ASP A 401 1.09 21.33 3.61
CA ASP A 401 1.18 20.63 2.32
C ASP A 401 2.10 21.35 1.32
N ASP A 402 2.50 22.58 1.60
CA ASP A 402 3.40 23.36 0.76
C ASP A 402 4.74 22.69 0.54
N LEU A 403 5.26 21.89 1.49
CA LEU A 403 6.52 21.17 1.30
C LEU A 403 6.38 19.99 0.33
N GLU A 404 5.30 19.20 0.44
CA GLU A 404 4.99 18.13 -0.51
C GLU A 404 4.67 18.70 -1.90
N ASN A 405 3.91 19.81 -1.95
CA ASN A 405 3.65 20.51 -3.20
C ASN A 405 4.91 21.15 -3.79
N ALA A 406 5.80 21.71 -2.97
CA ALA A 406 7.07 22.27 -3.44
C ALA A 406 8.00 21.16 -3.94
N TRP A 407 8.02 19.99 -3.31
CA TRP A 407 8.67 18.78 -3.81
C TRP A 407 8.16 18.41 -5.20
N ILE A 408 6.84 18.30 -5.37
CA ILE A 408 6.20 18.00 -6.65
C ILE A 408 6.54 19.07 -7.71
N ARG A 409 6.39 20.36 -7.38
CA ARG A 409 6.67 21.47 -8.31
C ARG A 409 8.14 21.57 -8.70
N ARG A 410 9.05 21.33 -7.75
CA ARG A 410 10.50 21.50 -7.95
C ARG A 410 11.09 20.37 -8.80
N PHE A 411 10.64 19.15 -8.57
CA PHE A 411 11.27 17.96 -9.14
C PHE A 411 10.40 17.25 -10.19
N GLY A 412 9.09 17.46 -10.18
CA GLY A 412 8.14 16.74 -11.01
C GLY A 412 8.04 17.14 -12.49
N PRO A 413 7.99 18.44 -12.84
CA PRO A 413 7.88 18.88 -14.24
C PRO A 413 9.12 18.57 -15.11
N VAL A 414 10.26 18.25 -14.50
CA VAL A 414 11.56 18.09 -15.19
C VAL A 414 11.84 16.61 -15.47
N ARG A 415 10.93 15.93 -16.19
CA ARG A 415 10.99 14.48 -16.48
C ARG A 415 12.36 14.00 -16.97
N GLN A 416 13.02 14.79 -17.82
CA GLN A 416 14.32 14.43 -18.42
C GLN A 416 15.52 14.47 -17.46
N ARG A 417 15.38 14.99 -16.23
CA ARG A 417 16.50 15.14 -15.27
C ARG A 417 16.25 14.47 -13.92
N ILE A 418 15.18 13.68 -13.80
CA ILE A 418 14.87 12.96 -12.55
C ILE A 418 16.06 12.08 -12.13
N HIS A 419 16.66 11.35 -13.07
CA HIS A 419 17.83 10.51 -12.81
C HIS A 419 19.10 11.32 -12.45
N GLU A 420 19.21 12.59 -12.88
CA GLU A 420 20.33 13.46 -12.48
C GLU A 420 20.23 13.88 -11.01
N VAL A 421 18.99 13.98 -10.49
CA VAL A 421 18.71 14.40 -9.11
C VAL A 421 18.64 13.21 -8.16
N PHE A 422 17.99 12.14 -8.60
CA PHE A 422 17.64 10.99 -7.75
C PHE A 422 18.43 9.74 -8.10
N GLY A 423 19.33 9.79 -9.08
CA GLY A 423 20.12 8.61 -9.48
C GLY A 423 19.22 7.44 -9.86
N CYS A 424 19.41 6.32 -9.17
CA CYS A 424 18.66 5.08 -9.38
C CYS A 424 17.34 5.01 -8.59
N TYR A 425 16.97 6.07 -7.86
CA TYR A 425 15.74 6.10 -7.08
C TYR A 425 14.56 6.60 -7.92
N VAL A 426 13.41 5.94 -7.75
CA VAL A 426 12.13 6.31 -8.36
C VAL A 426 11.38 7.25 -7.41
N PRO A 427 11.26 8.55 -7.73
CA PRO A 427 10.52 9.48 -6.88
C PRO A 427 9.01 9.27 -6.97
N ILE A 428 8.37 9.27 -5.80
CA ILE A 428 6.94 9.24 -5.64
C ILE A 428 6.46 10.67 -5.35
N PHE A 429 5.67 11.20 -6.26
CA PHE A 429 5.16 12.56 -6.23
C PHE A 429 3.70 12.56 -5.81
N VAL A 430 3.48 12.40 -4.51
CA VAL A 430 2.16 12.38 -3.90
C VAL A 430 2.09 13.43 -2.79
N ASN A 431 1.03 14.23 -2.78
CA ASN A 431 0.69 15.09 -1.65
C ASN A 431 -0.12 14.26 -0.63
N TRP A 432 0.59 13.46 0.16
CA TRP A 432 0.02 12.61 1.19
C TRP A 432 -0.84 13.39 2.18
N PHE A 433 -0.39 14.57 2.58
CA PHE A 433 -1.12 15.41 3.54
C PHE A 433 -2.48 15.84 2.98
N GLY A 434 -2.47 16.38 1.76
CA GLY A 434 -3.65 16.85 1.05
C GLY A 434 -4.67 15.75 0.82
N LEU A 435 -4.22 14.56 0.41
CA LEU A 435 -5.09 13.39 0.21
C LEU A 435 -5.75 12.90 1.50
N LEU A 436 -5.09 13.04 2.66
CA LEU A 436 -5.63 12.61 3.96
C LEU A 436 -6.53 13.66 4.64
N HIS A 437 -6.30 14.95 4.39
CA HIS A 437 -6.92 16.02 5.17
C HIS A 437 -8.01 16.82 4.43
N LYS A 438 -8.00 16.90 3.09
CA LYS A 438 -8.97 17.73 2.34
C LYS A 438 -10.39 17.16 2.31
N ASP A 439 -10.56 15.84 2.47
CA ASP A 439 -11.89 15.22 2.48
C ASP A 439 -11.95 14.04 3.48
N ARG A 440 -12.16 14.36 4.75
CA ARG A 440 -12.31 13.31 5.79
C ARG A 440 -13.49 12.37 5.52
N SER A 441 -14.44 12.76 4.66
CA SER A 441 -15.55 11.93 4.23
C SER A 441 -15.17 10.99 3.09
N ASP A 442 -14.31 11.41 2.17
CA ASP A 442 -13.87 10.61 1.03
C ASP A 442 -12.39 10.16 1.10
N TYR A 443 -12.18 8.98 1.66
CA TYR A 443 -10.86 8.32 1.69
C TYR A 443 -10.47 7.67 0.36
N GLN A 444 -11.34 7.66 -0.67
CA GLN A 444 -11.08 6.93 -1.91
C GLN A 444 -9.87 7.45 -2.69
N PRO A 445 -9.65 8.76 -2.86
CA PRO A 445 -8.48 9.27 -3.57
C PRO A 445 -7.18 8.84 -2.90
N TYR A 446 -7.12 8.90 -1.57
CA TYR A 446 -5.97 8.43 -0.80
C TYR A 446 -5.77 6.91 -0.95
N LYS A 447 -6.85 6.11 -0.87
CA LYS A 447 -6.79 4.65 -1.09
C LYS A 447 -6.27 4.31 -2.48
N ARG A 448 -6.73 5.00 -3.52
CA ARG A 448 -6.30 4.80 -4.92
C ARG A 448 -4.83 5.15 -5.09
N ALA A 449 -4.41 6.34 -4.64
CA ALA A 449 -3.00 6.72 -4.70
C ALA A 449 -2.11 5.72 -3.96
N TRP A 450 -2.53 5.26 -2.77
CA TRP A 450 -1.78 4.27 -2.02
C TRP A 450 -1.75 2.90 -2.71
N ALA A 451 -2.86 2.46 -3.30
CA ALA A 451 -2.90 1.22 -4.08
C ALA A 451 -1.96 1.30 -5.28
N THR A 452 -1.95 2.40 -6.03
CA THR A 452 -1.02 2.62 -7.15
C THR A 452 0.44 2.57 -6.70
N VAL A 453 0.77 3.27 -5.62
CA VAL A 453 2.13 3.29 -5.07
C VAL A 453 2.57 1.91 -4.56
N ALA A 454 1.73 1.24 -3.77
CA ALA A 454 2.02 -0.08 -3.24
C ALA A 454 2.22 -1.11 -4.36
N THR A 455 1.33 -1.10 -5.36
CA THR A 455 1.44 -1.87 -6.59
C THR A 455 2.79 -1.60 -7.25
N ALA A 456 3.12 -0.36 -7.58
CA ALA A 456 4.37 -0.04 -8.28
C ALA A 456 5.62 -0.50 -7.52
N ILE A 457 5.62 -0.36 -6.19
CA ILE A 457 6.70 -0.82 -5.31
C ILE A 457 6.82 -2.36 -5.34
N LEU A 458 5.70 -3.07 -5.23
CA LEU A 458 5.65 -4.53 -5.24
C LEU A 458 6.02 -5.13 -6.61
N TYR A 459 5.68 -4.47 -7.71
CA TYR A 459 6.01 -4.92 -9.08
C TYR A 459 7.46 -4.65 -9.49
N ASN A 460 8.15 -3.78 -8.76
CA ASN A 460 9.51 -3.38 -9.07
C ASN A 460 10.40 -3.51 -7.83
N PRO A 461 10.59 -4.72 -7.30
CA PRO A 461 11.42 -4.94 -6.12
C PRO A 461 12.89 -4.55 -6.34
N GLU A 462 13.33 -4.54 -7.60
CA GLU A 462 14.66 -4.09 -8.02
C GLU A 462 14.83 -2.56 -8.02
N CYS A 463 13.72 -1.81 -7.94
CA CYS A 463 13.74 -0.36 -7.88
C CYS A 463 13.71 0.10 -6.42
N ASN A 464 14.52 1.10 -6.10
CA ASN A 464 14.41 1.83 -4.85
C ASN A 464 13.51 3.03 -5.07
N PHE A 465 12.53 3.23 -4.20
CA PHE A 465 11.58 4.31 -4.25
C PHE A 465 11.93 5.36 -3.19
N ILE A 466 11.62 6.61 -3.49
CA ILE A 466 11.69 7.70 -2.51
C ILE A 466 10.36 8.41 -2.45
N ALA A 467 9.92 8.77 -1.26
CA ALA A 467 8.76 9.63 -1.07
C ALA A 467 9.10 10.72 -0.06
N LEU A 468 8.41 11.85 -0.15
CA LEU A 468 8.41 12.88 0.87
C LEU A 468 7.06 12.88 1.56
N SER A 469 7.05 12.82 2.90
CA SER A 469 5.82 12.95 3.69
C SER A 469 5.99 13.91 4.86
N VAL A 470 5.02 14.83 5.01
CA VAL A 470 4.90 15.70 6.19
C VAL A 470 3.93 15.16 7.24
N LEU A 471 3.35 13.97 7.01
CA LEU A 471 2.40 13.34 7.93
C LEU A 471 3.09 12.91 9.23
N ASP A 472 2.42 13.11 10.36
CA ASP A 472 2.94 12.78 11.69
C ASP A 472 3.31 11.31 11.86
N ARG A 473 2.63 10.43 11.13
CA ARG A 473 2.81 8.97 11.16
C ARG A 473 3.37 8.42 9.84
N GLY A 474 3.77 9.29 8.93
CA GLY A 474 4.01 8.92 7.54
C GLY A 474 2.71 8.52 6.83
N PRO A 475 2.81 8.04 5.58
CA PRO A 475 1.67 7.41 4.91
C PRO A 475 1.28 6.14 5.68
N THR A 476 -0.01 5.92 5.88
CA THR A 476 -0.57 4.72 6.52
C THR A 476 -1.71 4.14 5.69
N VAL A 477 -1.91 2.82 5.70
CA VAL A 477 -3.04 2.18 5.01
C VAL A 477 -4.38 2.62 5.64
N PRO A 478 -5.37 3.07 4.86
CA PRO A 478 -6.68 3.47 5.40
C PRO A 478 -7.43 2.28 6.01
N GLY A 479 -8.00 2.46 7.21
CA GLY A 479 -8.89 1.48 7.84
C GLY A 479 -8.20 0.36 8.62
N GLY A 480 -6.87 0.33 8.70
CA GLY A 480 -6.15 -0.62 9.55
C GLY A 480 -6.39 -0.32 11.04
N SER A 481 -7.04 -1.24 11.75
CA SER A 481 -7.20 -1.17 13.21
C SER A 481 -5.85 -1.32 13.96
N LYS A 482 -4.84 -1.88 13.29
CA LYS A 482 -3.45 -1.89 13.71
C LYS A 482 -2.67 -0.80 12.99
N LYS A 483 -2.08 0.09 13.78
CA LYS A 483 -1.27 1.25 13.37
C LYS A 483 0.12 0.85 12.86
N VAL A 484 0.24 -0.21 12.08
CA VAL A 484 1.52 -0.57 11.47
C VAL A 484 1.79 0.45 10.36
N SER A 485 2.93 1.13 10.44
CA SER A 485 3.39 1.99 9.36
C SER A 485 3.69 1.10 8.16
N CYS A 486 3.02 1.32 7.04
CA CYS A 486 3.27 0.57 5.81
C CYS A 486 4.70 0.79 5.26
N VAL A 487 5.41 1.79 5.76
CA VAL A 487 6.83 2.00 5.47
C VAL A 487 7.68 0.84 6.02
N ASP A 488 7.31 0.26 7.17
CA ASP A 488 7.99 -0.91 7.73
C ASP A 488 7.84 -2.16 6.84
N GLU A 489 6.82 -2.16 5.97
CA GLU A 489 6.45 -3.26 5.09
C GLU A 489 7.06 -3.12 3.67
N MET A 490 7.66 -1.98 3.35
CA MET A 490 8.18 -1.65 2.02
C MET A 490 9.70 -1.40 2.09
N PRO A 491 10.53 -2.46 2.06
CA PRO A 491 11.98 -2.36 2.31
C PRO A 491 12.73 -1.54 1.26
N ASN A 492 12.16 -1.38 0.07
CA ASN A 492 12.70 -0.59 -1.03
C ASN A 492 12.13 0.84 -1.08
N LEU A 493 11.38 1.30 -0.07
CA LEU A 493 10.90 2.68 0.04
C LEU A 493 11.71 3.46 1.08
N MET A 494 12.47 4.46 0.63
CA MET A 494 13.06 5.47 1.50
C MET A 494 12.09 6.65 1.65
N LEU A 495 11.88 7.09 2.89
CA LEU A 495 10.90 8.12 3.21
C LEU A 495 11.59 9.33 3.83
N PHE A 496 11.50 10.49 3.18
CA PHE A 496 11.83 11.79 3.72
C PHE A 496 10.66 12.27 4.59
N GLY A 497 10.87 12.33 5.90
CA GLY A 497 9.80 12.42 6.86
C GLY A 497 9.93 13.60 7.80
N SER A 498 8.90 14.44 7.90
CA SER A 498 8.88 15.46 8.96
C SER A 498 8.79 14.81 10.35
N SER A 499 8.09 13.69 10.48
CA SER A 499 7.79 13.08 11.78
C SER A 499 7.97 11.56 11.80
N HIS A 500 7.94 10.93 10.63
CA HIS A 500 8.16 9.50 10.46
C HIS A 500 8.80 9.26 9.10
N GLY A 501 9.86 8.47 9.06
CA GLY A 501 10.63 8.18 7.85
C GLY A 501 12.08 7.85 8.17
N HIS A 502 12.82 7.55 7.11
CA HIS A 502 14.24 7.20 7.16
C HIS A 502 15.14 8.44 7.24
N VAL A 503 14.71 9.54 6.63
CA VAL A 503 15.49 10.78 6.55
C VAL A 503 14.65 11.92 7.11
N PRO A 504 14.96 12.44 8.30
CA PRO A 504 14.27 13.60 8.84
C PRO A 504 14.44 14.82 7.93
N ILE A 505 13.40 15.63 7.80
CA ILE A 505 13.45 16.90 7.06
C ILE A 505 12.99 18.07 7.95
N PRO A 506 13.58 19.28 7.80
CA PRO A 506 13.06 20.47 8.45
C PRO A 506 11.64 20.73 8.00
N LEU A 507 10.74 20.93 8.97
CA LEU A 507 9.34 21.15 8.68
C LEU A 507 9.09 22.66 8.57
N VAL A 508 9.05 23.15 7.34
CA VAL A 508 9.01 24.57 7.00
C VAL A 508 7.61 24.96 6.51
N ARG A 509 7.01 26.00 7.12
CA ARG A 509 5.67 26.50 6.74
C ARG A 509 5.69 27.66 5.75
N LYS A 510 6.79 28.38 5.69
CA LYS A 510 6.88 29.65 4.96
C LYS A 510 8.30 29.98 4.56
N ASP A 511 8.38 30.87 3.60
CA ASP A 511 9.62 31.52 3.23
C ASP A 511 10.15 32.41 4.36
N SER A 512 11.47 32.64 4.32
CA SER A 512 12.24 33.35 5.34
C SER A 512 11.62 34.69 5.72
N CYS A 513 11.49 34.99 7.01
CA CYS A 513 11.25 36.34 7.49
C CYS A 513 12.55 37.15 7.59
N SER A 514 12.45 38.48 7.44
CA SER A 514 13.53 39.39 7.78
C SER A 514 13.88 39.25 9.25
N MET A 515 15.18 39.24 9.57
CA MET A 515 15.62 39.18 10.96
C MET A 515 15.20 40.47 11.66
N GLN A 516 14.58 40.35 12.83
CA GLN A 516 14.28 41.49 13.68
C GLN A 516 15.29 41.51 14.82
N HIS A 517 16.10 42.58 14.88
CA HIS A 517 16.98 42.83 16.01
C HIS A 517 16.24 43.66 17.05
N LEU A 518 15.46 42.99 17.89
CA LEU A 518 14.82 43.63 19.04
C LEU A 518 15.72 43.49 20.27
N PRO A 519 15.69 44.46 21.20
CA PRO A 519 16.37 44.33 22.49
C PRO A 519 15.94 43.03 23.18
N THR A 520 16.90 42.28 23.71
CA THR A 520 16.61 41.05 24.44
C THR A 520 15.91 41.42 25.75
N ARG A 521 14.66 40.97 25.88
CA ARG A 521 13.83 41.09 27.07
C ARG A 521 13.78 39.79 27.86
N TYR A 522 13.61 38.65 27.18
CA TYR A 522 13.42 37.37 27.84
C TYR A 522 14.69 36.52 27.82
N TYR A 523 15.04 35.87 28.93
CA TYR A 523 16.15 34.92 28.91
C TYR A 523 15.75 33.63 28.17
N VAL A 524 14.61 33.04 28.52
CA VAL A 524 14.06 31.84 27.87
C VAL A 524 12.60 32.10 27.46
N ALA A 525 12.22 31.72 26.24
CA ALA A 525 10.82 31.65 25.83
C ALA A 525 10.39 30.23 25.48
N CYS A 526 9.15 29.87 25.82
CA CYS A 526 8.50 28.62 25.42
C CYS A 526 7.08 28.92 24.90
N MET A 527 6.94 29.03 23.57
CA MET A 527 5.73 29.52 22.89
C MET A 527 4.95 28.45 22.12
N GLY A 528 3.65 28.68 21.84
CA GLY A 528 2.77 27.83 21.01
C GLY A 528 1.60 27.15 21.75
N ARG A 529 0.97 26.12 21.15
CA ARG A 529 -0.15 25.36 21.75
C ARG A 529 0.31 24.19 22.63
N HIS A 530 -0.56 23.74 23.55
CA HIS A 530 -0.32 22.59 24.43
C HIS A 530 -0.05 21.28 23.65
N GLY A 531 0.92 20.52 24.13
CA GLY A 531 1.33 19.18 23.69
C GLY A 531 2.07 18.50 24.85
N TYR A 532 2.29 17.18 24.79
CA TYR A 532 2.78 16.43 25.95
C TYR A 532 4.19 16.83 26.42
N ALA A 533 5.20 16.81 25.52
CA ALA A 533 6.55 17.26 25.86
C ALA A 533 6.55 18.69 26.40
N ARG A 534 5.70 19.54 25.83
CA ARG A 534 5.50 20.91 26.27
C ARG A 534 4.90 21.02 27.67
N SER A 535 3.92 20.21 28.06
CA SER A 535 3.36 20.31 29.41
C SER A 535 4.41 20.01 30.47
N VAL A 536 5.28 19.02 30.23
CA VAL A 536 6.42 18.72 31.11
C VAL A 536 7.40 19.89 31.16
N VAL A 537 7.71 20.49 30.01
CA VAL A 537 8.56 21.68 29.93
C VAL A 537 7.97 22.85 30.70
N LEU A 538 6.69 23.17 30.49
CA LEU A 538 6.01 24.26 31.18
C LEU A 538 5.95 24.05 32.69
N GLU A 539 5.74 22.82 33.17
CA GLU A 539 5.78 22.51 34.60
C GLU A 539 7.19 22.74 35.17
N ALA A 540 8.24 22.27 34.48
CA ALA A 540 9.61 22.47 34.91
C ALA A 540 10.03 23.95 34.95
N LEU A 541 9.67 24.73 33.92
CA LEU A 541 9.99 26.15 33.81
C LEU A 541 9.35 27.01 34.91
N ARG A 542 8.29 26.52 35.56
CA ARG A 542 7.57 27.23 36.64
C ARG A 542 8.11 26.94 38.03
N THR A 543 9.04 26.00 38.17
CA THR A 543 9.58 25.62 39.48
C THR A 543 10.58 26.65 40.00
N ASP A 544 10.55 26.90 41.32
CA ASP A 544 11.52 27.81 41.95
C ASP A 544 12.96 27.35 41.74
N ALA A 545 13.22 26.04 41.79
CA ALA A 545 14.58 25.53 41.56
C ALA A 545 15.11 25.81 40.15
N PHE A 546 14.27 25.73 39.11
CA PHE A 546 14.67 26.13 37.76
C PHE A 546 14.93 27.65 37.67
N LEU A 547 14.01 28.45 38.23
CA LEU A 547 14.09 29.90 38.19
C LEU A 547 15.29 30.43 39.00
N SER A 548 15.52 29.92 40.21
CA SER A 548 16.68 30.26 41.03
C SER A 548 17.98 29.85 40.36
N ALA A 549 18.03 28.66 39.75
CA ALA A 549 19.21 28.22 39.03
C ALA A 549 19.58 29.17 37.87
N LEU A 550 18.59 29.81 37.22
CA LEU A 550 18.81 30.85 36.22
C LEU A 550 19.06 32.24 36.83
N ALA A 551 18.43 32.59 37.95
CA ALA A 551 18.61 33.90 38.58
C ALA A 551 20.06 34.15 39.02
N ASP A 552 20.79 33.08 39.38
CA ASP A 552 22.22 33.12 39.76
C ASP A 552 23.19 33.34 38.58
N MET A 553 22.70 33.88 37.44
CA MET A 553 23.51 34.22 36.28
C MET A 553 24.14 35.60 36.42
N SER A 554 25.27 35.81 35.74
CA SER A 554 25.92 37.11 35.63
C SER A 554 25.87 37.58 34.17
N PRO A 555 25.27 38.75 33.86
CA PRO A 555 24.52 39.61 34.77
C PRO A 555 23.17 38.99 35.22
N PRO A 556 22.65 39.39 36.40
CA PRO A 556 21.36 38.91 36.87
C PRO A 556 20.23 39.45 35.99
N TRP A 557 19.26 38.58 35.68
CA TRP A 557 18.07 38.92 34.91
C TRP A 557 16.88 39.19 35.85
N PRO A 558 16.00 40.17 35.57
CA PRO A 558 14.77 40.36 36.33
C PRO A 558 13.92 39.08 36.31
N ARG A 559 13.29 38.74 37.44
CA ARG A 559 12.60 37.45 37.59
C ARG A 559 11.43 37.30 36.61
N GLU A 560 10.74 38.39 36.33
CA GLU A 560 9.65 38.54 35.36
C GLU A 560 10.10 38.36 33.89
N ASP A 561 11.39 38.54 33.63
CA ASP A 561 12.01 38.46 32.31
C ASP A 561 12.81 37.15 32.12
N LEU A 562 12.94 36.32 33.16
CA LEU A 562 13.63 35.03 33.06
C LEU A 562 12.94 34.07 32.07
N VAL A 563 11.61 33.96 32.14
CA VAL A 563 10.87 32.99 31.34
C VAL A 563 9.56 33.57 30.79
N PHE A 564 9.43 33.60 29.48
CA PHE A 564 8.13 33.74 28.82
C PHE A 564 7.51 32.37 28.55
N THR A 565 6.27 32.15 28.99
CA THR A 565 5.49 30.95 28.61
C THR A 565 4.09 31.32 28.13
N GLY A 566 3.61 30.64 27.09
CA GLY A 566 2.21 30.75 26.66
C GLY A 566 2.02 30.83 25.15
N LEU A 567 0.87 31.39 24.76
CA LEU A 567 0.61 31.81 23.39
C LEU A 567 1.14 33.23 23.20
N ALA A 568 1.87 33.46 22.12
CA ALA A 568 2.35 34.80 21.80
C ALA A 568 1.15 35.69 21.39
N PRO A 569 0.97 36.87 22.00
CA PRO A 569 -0.13 37.77 21.68
C PRO A 569 0.02 38.32 20.26
N GLY A 570 -1.07 38.38 19.48
CA GLY A 570 -1.00 38.79 18.07
C GLY A 570 -0.59 37.67 17.11
N GLY A 571 -0.67 36.41 17.55
CA GLY A 571 -0.46 35.25 16.70
C GLY A 571 0.97 35.18 16.17
N ARG A 572 1.11 35.19 14.84
CA ARG A 572 2.41 35.06 14.17
C ARG A 572 3.35 36.24 14.45
N ALA A 573 2.86 37.47 14.32
CA ALA A 573 3.67 38.66 14.59
C ALA A 573 4.13 38.70 16.05
N GLY A 574 3.26 38.28 16.96
CA GLY A 574 3.59 38.05 18.36
C GLY A 574 4.73 37.07 18.57
N PHE A 575 4.64 35.90 17.92
CA PHE A 575 5.68 34.88 18.00
C PHE A 575 7.02 35.39 17.49
N GLU A 576 7.03 36.04 16.32
CA GLU A 576 8.26 36.62 15.74
C GLU A 576 8.87 37.68 16.67
N SER A 577 8.04 38.53 17.27
CA SER A 577 8.45 39.54 18.25
C SER A 577 9.06 38.91 19.51
N ILE A 578 8.37 37.95 20.15
CA ILE A 578 8.87 37.31 21.37
C ILE A 578 10.13 36.49 21.08
N ALA A 579 10.17 35.74 19.98
CA ALA A 579 11.37 35.02 19.56
C ALA A 579 12.56 35.99 19.34
N SER A 580 12.29 37.19 18.84
CA SER A 580 13.30 38.24 18.63
C SER A 580 13.79 38.91 19.91
N GLN A 581 12.92 39.01 20.91
CA GLN A 581 13.23 39.53 22.22
C GLN A 581 13.78 38.47 23.19
N SER A 582 13.99 37.23 22.76
CA SER A 582 14.45 36.15 23.64
C SER A 582 15.94 35.85 23.44
N LYS A 583 16.65 35.42 24.49
CA LYS A 583 18.02 34.87 24.34
C LYS A 583 17.95 33.43 23.84
N PHE A 584 17.09 32.62 24.45
CA PHE A 584 16.85 31.22 24.07
C PHE A 584 15.36 30.98 23.81
N CYS A 585 15.02 30.15 22.83
CA CYS A 585 13.64 29.71 22.61
C CYS A 585 13.54 28.18 22.63
N ILE A 586 12.78 27.66 23.58
CA ILE A 586 12.49 26.25 23.71
C ILE A 586 11.44 25.86 22.68
N VAL A 587 11.77 24.86 21.87
CA VAL A 587 10.92 24.30 20.83
C VAL A 587 10.68 22.82 21.12
N THR A 588 9.42 22.44 21.27
CA THR A 588 9.02 21.07 21.58
C THR A 588 8.32 20.45 20.38
N ALA A 589 8.56 19.17 20.10
CA ALA A 589 7.74 18.42 19.16
C ALA A 589 6.29 18.36 19.66
N ARG A 590 5.32 18.82 18.85
CA ARG A 590 3.91 18.94 19.27
C ARG A 590 3.08 17.72 18.87
N LEU A 591 3.07 17.43 17.58
CA LEU A 591 2.48 16.25 16.95
C LEU A 591 3.59 15.71 16.04
N GLY A 592 3.92 14.43 16.15
CA GLY A 592 5.10 13.88 15.48
C GLY A 592 6.45 14.28 16.11
N ARG A 593 7.53 14.18 15.34
CA ARG A 593 8.93 14.30 15.83
C ARG A 593 9.59 15.62 15.48
N SER A 594 9.36 16.18 14.28
CA SER A 594 9.82 17.54 13.98
C SER A 594 8.94 18.58 14.65
N ALA A 595 9.51 19.77 14.86
CA ALA A 595 8.80 20.93 15.37
C ALA A 595 8.82 22.03 14.31
N PHE A 596 7.66 22.41 13.77
CA PHE A 596 7.52 23.59 12.90
C PHE A 596 8.24 24.82 13.48
N MET A 597 8.10 25.00 14.81
CA MET A 597 8.72 26.12 15.52
C MET A 597 10.24 26.09 15.49
N LEU A 598 10.90 24.95 15.29
CA LEU A 598 12.36 24.91 15.18
C LEU A 598 12.80 25.68 13.93
N ALA A 599 12.20 25.41 12.77
CA ALA A 599 12.50 26.14 11.54
C ALA A 599 12.12 27.62 11.69
N GLU A 600 10.96 27.92 12.30
CA GLU A 600 10.53 29.31 12.50
C GLU A 600 11.48 30.10 13.42
N VAL A 601 11.95 29.52 14.53
CA VAL A 601 12.91 30.17 15.44
C VAL A 601 14.23 30.46 14.72
N VAL A 602 14.76 29.48 13.99
CA VAL A 602 15.99 29.67 13.20
C VAL A 602 15.79 30.75 12.15
N GLN A 603 14.68 30.72 11.42
CA GLN A 603 14.33 31.73 10.42
C GLN A 603 14.18 33.12 11.03
N VAL A 604 13.50 33.31 12.16
CA VAL A 604 13.40 34.60 12.86
C VAL A 604 14.80 35.11 13.21
N GLY A 605 15.67 34.20 13.65
CA GLY A 605 17.07 34.50 13.85
C GLY A 605 17.34 35.38 15.07
N GLY A 606 16.37 35.57 15.96
CA GLY A 606 16.45 36.48 17.11
C GLY A 606 16.90 35.86 18.45
N CYS A 607 16.65 34.56 18.64
CA CYS A 607 17.14 33.75 19.76
C CYS A 607 17.86 32.48 19.28
N LEU A 608 18.54 31.74 20.18
CA LEU A 608 19.05 30.38 19.87
C LEU A 608 18.00 29.31 20.22
N PRO A 609 17.75 28.31 19.35
CA PRO A 609 16.79 27.26 19.62
C PRO A 609 17.28 26.25 20.66
N VAL A 610 16.38 25.83 21.55
CA VAL A 610 16.54 24.70 22.47
C VAL A 610 15.48 23.66 22.10
N TYR A 611 15.87 22.68 21.29
CA TYR A 611 15.00 21.62 20.81
C TYR A 611 14.86 20.51 21.86
N ILE A 612 13.61 20.23 22.23
CA ILE A 612 13.28 19.18 23.19
C ILE A 612 12.40 18.13 22.52
N TRP A 613 12.89 16.89 22.57
CA TRP A 613 12.24 15.70 22.01
C TRP A 613 12.01 14.64 23.09
N ASP A 614 11.06 13.73 22.88
CA ASP A 614 10.64 12.73 23.86
C ASP A 614 11.00 11.28 23.50
N ASP A 615 11.28 10.98 22.22
CA ASP A 615 11.66 9.65 21.74
C ASP A 615 13.04 9.60 21.05
N VAL A 616 13.21 10.30 19.93
CA VAL A 616 14.42 10.33 19.11
C VAL A 616 14.73 11.77 18.71
N ASP A 617 16.01 12.12 18.70
CA ASP A 617 16.47 13.42 18.17
C ASP A 617 16.19 13.53 16.67
N TRP A 618 15.18 14.33 16.31
CA TRP A 618 14.71 14.49 14.93
C TRP A 618 15.25 15.77 14.25
N ALA A 619 16.37 16.31 14.74
CA ALA A 619 17.04 17.43 14.09
C ALA A 619 17.66 16.96 12.75
N ALA A 620 17.12 17.46 11.63
CA ALA A 620 17.35 16.91 10.30
C ALA A 620 18.73 17.17 9.68
N LEU A 621 19.23 18.39 9.81
CA LEU A 621 20.40 18.86 9.06
C LEU A 621 21.71 18.36 9.69
N GLY A 622 22.63 17.94 8.83
CA GLY A 622 24.00 17.57 9.16
C GLY A 622 25.01 18.73 8.95
N GLY A 623 26.29 18.41 9.11
CA GLY A 623 27.39 19.32 8.79
C GLY A 623 27.34 20.66 9.53
N SER A 624 27.66 21.75 8.83
CA SER A 624 27.68 23.12 9.37
C SER A 624 26.30 23.67 9.71
N SER A 625 25.23 23.08 9.16
CA SER A 625 23.84 23.47 9.46
C SER A 625 23.19 22.62 10.54
N ASN A 626 23.96 21.76 11.20
CA ASN A 626 23.51 20.98 12.32
C ASN A 626 23.09 21.88 13.49
N LEU A 627 21.91 21.61 14.06
CA LEU A 627 21.36 22.29 15.23
C LEU A 627 22.38 22.42 16.37
N THR A 628 23.21 21.41 16.62
CA THR A 628 24.18 21.44 17.74
C THR A 628 25.29 22.48 17.57
N SER A 629 25.49 23.01 16.37
CA SER A 629 26.48 24.07 16.10
C SER A 629 26.02 25.47 16.55
N PHE A 630 24.70 25.64 16.76
CA PHE A 630 24.11 26.94 17.11
C PHE A 630 22.95 26.88 18.10
N GLY A 631 22.55 25.71 18.58
CA GLY A 631 21.46 25.51 19.52
C GLY A 631 21.73 24.34 20.46
N LEU A 632 20.70 23.94 21.20
CA LEU A 632 20.73 22.78 22.08
C LEU A 632 19.69 21.74 21.61
N SER A 633 20.04 20.46 21.63
CA SER A 633 19.10 19.34 21.46
C SER A 633 19.13 18.49 22.74
N LEU A 634 17.97 18.30 23.37
CA LEU A 634 17.85 17.61 24.66
C LEU A 634 16.65 16.68 24.65
N GLN A 635 16.85 15.48 25.20
CA GLN A 635 15.72 14.62 25.53
C GLN A 635 14.95 15.21 26.72
N VAL A 636 13.62 15.08 26.73
CA VAL A 636 12.75 15.61 27.81
C VAL A 636 13.15 15.08 29.21
N THR A 637 13.69 13.86 29.30
CA THR A 637 14.21 13.27 30.54
C THR A 637 15.46 13.96 31.08
N GLN A 638 16.14 14.75 30.25
CA GLN A 638 17.34 15.50 30.59
C GLN A 638 17.06 16.98 30.86
N LEU A 639 15.78 17.39 30.90
CA LEU A 639 15.38 18.78 31.07
C LEU A 639 15.96 19.44 32.33
N TRP A 640 16.18 18.66 33.39
CA TRP A 640 16.83 19.14 34.63
C TRP A 640 18.25 19.68 34.41
N LYS A 641 18.94 19.30 33.33
CA LYS A 641 20.27 19.80 32.97
C LYS A 641 20.22 21.17 32.30
N LEU A 642 19.04 21.61 31.83
CA LEU A 642 18.93 22.80 30.99
C LEU A 642 19.48 24.08 31.66
N PRO A 643 19.16 24.42 32.93
CA PRO A 643 19.73 25.61 33.55
C PRO A 643 21.26 25.59 33.58
N ILE A 644 21.85 24.43 33.88
CA ILE A 644 23.32 24.25 33.92
C ILE A 644 23.93 24.46 32.53
N LEU A 645 23.29 23.92 31.49
CA LEU A 645 23.76 24.06 30.11
C LEU A 645 23.66 25.52 29.64
N LEU A 646 22.55 26.21 29.94
CA LEU A 646 22.37 27.61 29.58
C LEU A 646 23.40 28.52 30.27
N ARG A 647 23.68 28.31 31.57
CA ARG A 647 24.70 29.06 32.31
C ARG A 647 26.12 28.91 31.76
N ARG A 648 26.42 27.75 31.18
CA ARG A 648 27.74 27.46 30.58
C ARG A 648 27.92 28.12 29.21
N ILE A 649 26.89 28.75 28.66
CA ILE A 649 26.99 29.52 27.43
C ILE A 649 27.33 30.96 27.80
N THR A 650 28.61 31.30 27.74
CA THR A 650 29.09 32.69 27.89
C THR A 650 28.57 33.56 26.76
N ASP A 651 28.67 34.88 26.90
CA ASP A 651 28.22 35.80 25.85
C ASP A 651 29.03 35.67 24.55
N GLU A 652 30.34 35.37 24.63
CA GLU A 652 31.18 35.10 23.46
C GLU A 652 30.71 33.81 22.75
N LYS A 653 30.44 32.76 23.54
CA LYS A 653 29.94 31.50 22.99
C LYS A 653 28.56 31.68 22.38
N TYR A 654 27.69 32.47 23.03
CA TYR A 654 26.38 32.82 22.51
C TYR A 654 26.49 33.57 21.18
N ALA A 655 27.34 34.59 21.09
CA ALA A 655 27.58 35.35 19.86
C ALA A 655 28.13 34.46 18.72
N MET A 656 29.03 33.53 19.03
CA MET A 656 29.52 32.55 18.07
C MET A 656 28.40 31.61 17.58
N MET A 657 27.62 31.04 18.49
CA MET A 657 26.46 30.20 18.15
C MET A 657 25.45 30.99 17.31
N LYS A 658 25.23 32.27 17.64
CA LYS A 658 24.37 33.17 16.88
C LYS A 658 24.82 33.32 15.43
N LYS A 659 26.10 33.61 15.23
CA LYS A 659 26.72 33.72 13.89
C LYS A 659 26.59 32.41 13.10
N ASN A 660 26.73 31.26 13.77
CA ASN A 660 26.53 29.94 13.14
C ASN A 660 25.08 29.71 12.75
N MET A 661 24.12 30.12 13.58
CA MET A 661 22.70 30.07 13.26
C MET A 661 22.40 30.91 12.04
N GLU A 662 22.89 32.15 11.99
CA GLU A 662 22.69 33.09 10.88
C GLU A 662 23.15 32.50 9.54
N ARG A 663 24.33 31.86 9.53
CA ARG A 663 24.86 31.14 8.36
C ARG A 663 23.99 29.94 7.96
N SER A 664 23.34 29.31 8.94
CA SER A 664 22.50 28.12 8.73
C SER A 664 21.06 28.44 8.34
N ARG A 665 20.60 29.70 8.48
CA ARG A 665 19.20 30.10 8.23
C ARG A 665 18.67 29.66 6.87
N ALA A 666 19.50 29.80 5.83
CA ALA A 666 19.12 29.42 4.48
C ALA A 666 18.71 27.95 4.36
N ALA A 667 19.33 27.05 5.14
CA ALA A 667 19.01 25.63 5.15
C ALA A 667 17.66 25.30 5.81
N TYR A 668 17.10 26.21 6.63
CA TYR A 668 15.79 26.08 7.29
C TYR A 668 14.67 26.79 6.52
N THR A 669 14.86 27.02 5.22
CA THR A 669 13.83 27.57 4.31
C THR A 669 13.28 26.48 3.39
N MET A 670 12.18 26.73 2.68
CA MET A 670 11.65 25.77 1.70
C MET A 670 12.69 25.44 0.61
N PRO A 671 13.35 26.43 -0.03
CA PRO A 671 14.45 26.14 -0.96
C PRO A 671 15.62 25.41 -0.31
N GLY A 672 15.97 25.77 0.93
CA GLY A 672 17.04 25.12 1.70
C GLY A 672 16.79 23.65 1.97
N THR A 673 15.58 23.31 2.44
CA THR A 673 15.15 21.92 2.68
C THR A 673 15.18 21.10 1.40
N LEU A 674 14.62 21.61 0.30
CA LEU A 674 14.64 20.90 -0.99
C LEU A 674 16.07 20.76 -1.55
N GLY A 675 16.91 21.78 -1.36
CA GLY A 675 18.33 21.72 -1.68
C GLY A 675 19.05 20.64 -0.86
N ALA A 676 18.81 20.59 0.45
CA ALA A 676 19.38 19.56 1.32
C ALA A 676 18.94 18.15 0.92
N ILE A 677 17.67 17.95 0.52
CA ILE A 677 17.20 16.65 -0.01
C ILE A 677 17.94 16.29 -1.29
N ARG A 678 18.02 17.21 -2.26
CA ARG A 678 18.78 16.98 -3.50
C ARG A 678 20.23 16.60 -3.21
N ASP A 679 20.90 17.38 -2.37
CA ASP A 679 22.30 17.16 -2.05
C ASP A 679 22.48 15.82 -1.31
N PHE A 680 21.54 15.43 -0.45
CA PHE A 680 21.52 14.11 0.17
C PHE A 680 21.40 12.98 -0.85
N MET A 681 20.53 13.13 -1.85
CA MET A 681 20.38 12.15 -2.94
C MET A 681 21.63 12.03 -3.81
N LEU A 682 22.42 13.10 -3.91
CA LEU A 682 23.73 13.12 -4.58
C LEU A 682 24.88 12.58 -3.69
N GLY A 683 24.57 12.06 -2.50
CA GLY A 683 25.55 11.47 -1.58
C GLY A 683 26.23 12.47 -0.63
N PHE A 684 25.81 13.74 -0.61
CA PHE A 684 26.31 14.70 0.35
C PHE A 684 25.61 14.52 1.72
N PRO A 685 26.32 14.52 2.86
CA PRO A 685 25.73 14.27 4.17
C PRO A 685 25.02 15.52 4.75
N THR A 686 24.17 16.16 3.96
CA THR A 686 23.38 17.36 4.33
C THR A 686 22.21 17.03 5.25
N LEU A 687 21.67 15.82 5.16
CA LEU A 687 20.63 15.28 6.02
C LEU A 687 21.13 14.02 6.75
N ARG A 688 20.54 13.75 7.91
CA ARG A 688 20.83 12.55 8.70
C ARG A 688 19.98 11.38 8.21
N TYR A 689 20.59 10.22 8.05
CA TYR A 689 19.85 8.96 7.94
C TYR A 689 19.61 8.39 9.34
N LEU A 690 18.38 8.01 9.64
CA LEU A 690 17.99 7.34 10.88
C LEU A 690 17.29 6.01 10.54
N PRO A 691 17.47 4.96 11.35
CA PRO A 691 16.60 3.79 11.26
C PRO A 691 15.14 4.22 11.46
N LEU A 692 14.20 3.53 10.82
CA LEU A 692 12.78 3.80 11.03
C LEU A 692 12.49 3.78 12.52
N PRO A 693 12.07 4.92 13.08
CA PRO A 693 11.85 4.99 14.50
C PRO A 693 10.62 4.12 14.81
N PRO A 694 10.61 3.43 15.95
CA PRO A 694 9.45 2.62 16.33
C PRO A 694 8.19 3.48 16.30
N GLU A 695 7.02 2.85 16.15
CA GLU A 695 5.77 3.55 16.37
C GLU A 695 5.86 4.28 17.72
N ARG A 696 5.31 5.50 17.81
CA ARG A 696 5.19 6.23 19.07
C ARG A 696 4.17 5.47 19.95
N ALA A 697 4.54 4.28 20.38
CA ALA A 697 3.80 3.47 21.32
C ALA A 697 3.55 4.31 22.57
N ALA A 698 2.59 3.90 23.38
CA ALA A 698 2.15 4.50 24.64
C ALA A 698 3.24 4.75 25.72
N TYR A 699 4.53 4.74 25.35
CA TYR A 699 5.72 5.12 26.10
C TYR A 699 5.59 6.48 26.81
N ALA A 700 4.87 7.44 26.22
CA ALA A 700 4.72 8.79 26.77
C ALA A 700 3.76 8.88 27.96
N GLN A 701 2.69 8.07 28.03
CA GLN A 701 1.64 8.32 29.05
C GLN A 701 1.94 7.70 30.42
N ALA A 702 2.54 6.51 30.50
CA ALA A 702 2.66 5.79 31.78
C ALA A 702 4.02 5.95 32.51
N ARG A 703 5.14 6.07 31.78
CA ARG A 703 6.50 5.95 32.38
C ARG A 703 7.17 7.29 32.69
N LEU A 704 6.94 8.32 31.87
CA LEU A 704 7.57 9.64 32.02
C LEU A 704 6.93 10.50 33.12
N PHE A 705 5.62 10.34 33.39
CA PHE A 705 4.95 11.01 34.51
C PHE A 705 5.55 10.62 35.87
N LYS A 706 5.98 9.37 36.02
CA LYS A 706 6.59 8.83 37.24
C LYS A 706 8.05 9.24 37.40
N ILE A 707 8.84 9.23 36.31
CA ILE A 707 10.28 9.54 36.34
C ILE A 707 10.54 11.05 36.39
N GLY A 708 9.77 11.87 35.67
CA GLY A 708 9.96 13.32 35.62
C GLY A 708 9.69 13.99 36.96
N ARG A 709 8.59 13.66 37.63
CA ARG A 709 8.22 14.28 38.92
C ARG A 709 9.15 13.89 40.06
N ASP A 710 9.46 12.60 40.19
CA ASP A 710 10.27 12.08 41.30
C ASP A 710 11.77 12.26 41.07
N GLY A 711 12.21 12.25 39.81
CA GLY A 711 13.61 12.46 39.42
C GLY A 711 14.03 13.93 39.54
N VAL A 712 13.21 14.85 39.04
CA VAL A 712 13.46 16.30 39.16
C VAL A 712 13.45 16.72 40.63
N ARG A 713 12.46 16.27 41.42
CA ARG A 713 12.42 16.52 42.86
C ARG A 713 13.65 15.99 43.60
N ARG A 714 14.09 14.75 43.33
CA ARG A 714 15.27 14.16 44.01
C ARG A 714 16.60 14.79 43.62
N VAL A 715 16.82 15.06 42.33
CA VAL A 715 18.09 15.65 41.85
C VAL A 715 18.24 17.08 42.36
N TRP A 716 17.16 17.87 42.32
CA TRP A 716 17.20 19.25 42.83
C TRP A 716 17.23 19.33 44.36
N ALA A 717 16.60 18.39 45.07
CA ALA A 717 16.75 18.30 46.53
C ALA A 717 18.16 17.89 46.98
N LYS A 718 18.94 17.20 46.14
CA LYS A 718 20.33 16.81 46.44
C LYS A 718 21.35 17.87 46.04
N GLY A 719 21.14 18.59 44.93
CA GLY A 719 22.07 19.61 44.44
C GLY A 719 22.16 20.88 45.31
N SER A 720 21.11 21.20 46.08
CA SER A 720 21.12 22.35 47.00
C SER A 720 21.95 22.14 48.26
N ARG A 721 22.40 20.90 48.54
CA ARG A 721 23.20 20.58 49.73
C ARG A 721 24.71 20.50 49.50
N SER A 722 25.18 20.53 48.24
CA SER A 722 26.61 20.41 47.91
C SER A 722 27.23 21.69 47.36
N ALA A 723 26.50 22.81 47.39
CA ALA A 723 26.96 24.12 46.93
C ALA A 723 26.79 25.22 48.01
N ALA A 724 26.56 24.81 49.26
CA ALA A 724 26.55 25.67 50.44
C ALA A 724 27.79 25.39 51.28
#